data_AF-A0A2E7PSJ2-F1
#
_entry.id   AF-A0A2E7PSJ2-F1
#
_cell.length_a   1.000
_cell.length_b   1.000
_cell.length_c   1.000
_cell.angle_alpha   90.00
_cell.angle_beta   90.00
_cell.angle_gamma   90.00
#
_symmetry.space_group_name_H-M   'P 1'
#
loop_
_entity.id
_entity.type
_entity.pdbx_description
1 polymer ?
#
loop_
_entity_poly.entity_id
_entity_poly.type
_entity_poly.pdbx_seq_one_letter_code
_entity_poly.pdbx_strand_id
1 'polypeptide(L)'
;GQYAQTNPTTSFEKFIDQIFMYWEGAFDEFNASFLLLFALLPICFIYWMRNRERGWMIGTFSIYLCLAVLLMILLNPNNDKHGQDMTRVFFAASHVMLAMWIGFGVSLFVALVAKRFELFWDRLLALTVMAAGVALADWATKLAETQFFLDHWTRGFAFCLLVFLGALILVHRPRRGSEKAEAPPIRIVLIVLALMPIWSGLAHWQKSEQRGHLFGYWYGHDMFTPPGTEDDGSPIYPEMSENAILFGGTDPGRFNPTYMIFAESFTPPGKKPRDPKFDRRDVALITQNALADSTYLDTVRAHYQRSAQDDWQQDDESYLPFASGARSKLLGAKTSTGISGAIDRWMVGMGSDWEVDRRTWESYFEEEHILKPGDLAKRLTGQPDAAAGFIASKLSADTLSALKGGSEDTIRERLANGFDVLLDGGPLWDDAAFKAVEFSPTTVALQKQVDALQGKIGALGQAEPDRVEDNGLYVRWKHARVRLNRRVLDEVFAGLIQPGKAGLYPDLELNSPTQTEAEIAFAQYVHEADKREKAGQLKPGEIVHRDPKNGRVQVAGQISVMEINAKLAKLLFDKNPDRDFFIEVSYPLEWMYPHLTPYGIILKLNREEVPEITDEMMRKDRRFWAKYQSRLTGDWITDETSIREIGLWAVKTYKRWELDGYTGDRAFVRDEAAQKAFSKLRGSIADMYRWRIANYKLAITQEQDSAKRAELMLKEKRMTREYLFALKQSWAFSPYNPEVLMHLAQQMLMMGNEQFQQGDKKGAAARRDDLFYLIHTFQQFDPESTMNRSLIQGLLQFITATKLFDIQDALFRQFILDLLEELNSGGDDVNPLMLEWYNALKRGETASFTPTATPKQSGGLGLSSQEIQQIQQQLLALQQRHTANPSDPQVTLELATIYLRLKQDDAALKLIDALVKQPTLDIGTRFTVASVYRSLGQAAKADEQNRLAGDALKKLEADVTAKPGDFDQALRLASTHVLMGQNQKGVDVLIKSIAQPEVNMTNLLLAAEFFNRIGDSKNLEAALVKLTEKVPDSPEGWFDLAGVQASNGSRAQEAWGTLAKALALDKQRRATNATADNLYERVQADPRFTDVRRLPEFKAWQP
;
A
#
# COMPACT_ATOMS: atom_id res chain seq x y z
N GLY A 1 -7.67 -2.84 -0.06
CA GLY A 1 -6.30 -3.38 0.10
C GLY A 1 -5.55 -3.26 -1.22
N GLN A 2 -4.31 -3.77 -1.27
CA GLN A 2 -3.46 -3.77 -2.48
C GLN A 2 -4.03 -4.55 -3.66
N TYR A 3 -4.82 -5.59 -3.39
CA TYR A 3 -5.62 -6.25 -4.42
C TYR A 3 -6.88 -5.42 -4.66
N ALA A 4 -7.10 -5.03 -5.92
CA ALA A 4 -8.35 -4.39 -6.32
C ALA A 4 -9.53 -5.29 -5.95
N GLN A 5 -10.67 -4.68 -5.60
CA GLN A 5 -11.92 -5.44 -5.54
C GLN A 5 -12.14 -6.12 -6.89
N THR A 6 -12.64 -7.35 -6.86
CA THR A 6 -12.96 -8.12 -8.07
C THR A 6 -13.95 -7.34 -8.92
N ASN A 7 -13.46 -6.77 -10.01
CA ASN A 7 -14.25 -5.98 -10.96
C ASN A 7 -14.21 -6.72 -12.29
N PRO A 8 -15.30 -7.39 -12.69
CA PRO A 8 -15.32 -8.17 -13.92
C PRO A 8 -14.84 -7.37 -15.14
N THR A 9 -14.12 -8.01 -16.06
CA THR A 9 -13.68 -7.37 -17.32
C THR A 9 -14.86 -6.70 -18.03
N THR A 10 -14.70 -5.41 -18.33
CA THR A 10 -15.80 -4.53 -18.77
C THR A 10 -15.94 -4.38 -20.28
N SER A 11 -14.93 -4.78 -21.06
CA SER A 11 -14.95 -4.72 -22.53
C SER A 11 -14.41 -5.98 -23.18
N PHE A 12 -14.90 -6.29 -24.38
CA PHE A 12 -14.45 -7.44 -25.16
C PHE A 12 -13.00 -7.29 -25.63
N GLU A 13 -12.59 -6.08 -26.04
CA GLU A 13 -11.21 -5.78 -26.45
C GLU A 13 -10.22 -6.08 -25.30
N LYS A 14 -10.48 -5.53 -24.10
CA LYS A 14 -9.64 -5.81 -22.93
C LYS A 14 -9.55 -7.31 -22.61
N PHE A 15 -10.66 -8.03 -22.76
CA PHE A 15 -10.68 -9.47 -22.55
C PHE A 15 -9.80 -10.23 -23.56
N ILE A 16 -9.79 -9.81 -24.83
CA ILE A 16 -8.91 -10.37 -25.85
C ILE A 16 -7.45 -10.12 -25.49
N ASP A 17 -7.11 -8.90 -25.08
CA ASP A 17 -5.73 -8.59 -24.69
C ASP A 17 -5.28 -9.39 -23.47
N GLN A 18 -6.17 -9.57 -22.48
CA GLN A 18 -5.93 -10.42 -21.31
C GLN A 18 -5.72 -11.89 -21.71
N ILE A 19 -6.45 -12.41 -22.70
CA ILE A 19 -6.23 -13.76 -23.23
C ILE A 19 -4.83 -13.88 -23.83
N PHE A 20 -4.38 -12.89 -24.61
CA PHE A 20 -3.04 -12.90 -25.18
C PHE A 20 -1.97 -12.87 -24.09
N MET A 21 -2.10 -11.97 -23.11
CA MET A 21 -1.23 -11.90 -21.94
C MET A 21 -1.14 -13.24 -21.19
N TYR A 22 -2.27 -13.92 -20.96
CA TYR A 22 -2.30 -15.24 -20.34
C TYR A 22 -1.52 -16.28 -21.16
N TRP A 23 -1.72 -16.31 -22.49
CA TRP A 23 -1.06 -17.26 -23.37
C TRP A 23 0.43 -17.00 -23.52
N GLU A 24 0.87 -15.73 -23.55
CA GLU A 24 2.29 -15.37 -23.48
C GLU A 24 2.93 -15.94 -22.22
N GLY A 25 2.29 -15.75 -21.05
CA GLY A 25 2.73 -16.35 -19.80
C GLY A 25 2.82 -17.89 -19.90
N ALA A 26 1.82 -18.55 -20.48
CA ALA A 26 1.84 -20.01 -20.65
C ALA A 26 2.95 -20.49 -21.63
N PHE A 27 3.25 -19.71 -22.67
CA PHE A 27 4.32 -20.00 -23.63
C PHE A 27 5.71 -19.89 -22.99
N ASP A 28 5.90 -18.91 -22.11
CA ASP A 28 7.12 -18.78 -21.31
C ASP A 28 7.34 -19.98 -20.37
N GLU A 29 6.27 -20.57 -19.82
CA GLU A 29 6.37 -21.73 -18.93
C GLU A 29 6.64 -23.05 -19.65
N PHE A 30 5.95 -23.30 -20.79
CA PHE A 30 5.92 -24.63 -21.44
C PHE A 30 6.57 -24.72 -22.82
N ASN A 31 7.10 -23.61 -23.36
CA ASN A 31 7.49 -23.43 -24.75
C ASN A 31 6.27 -23.45 -25.70
N ALA A 32 6.11 -22.38 -26.50
CA ALA A 32 5.01 -22.27 -27.45
C ALA A 32 4.91 -23.47 -28.41
N SER A 33 6.04 -23.95 -28.93
CA SER A 33 6.05 -25.06 -29.89
C SER A 33 5.64 -26.40 -29.27
N PHE A 34 6.09 -26.70 -28.05
CA PHE A 34 5.68 -27.93 -27.38
C PHE A 34 4.21 -27.90 -26.95
N LEU A 35 3.75 -26.75 -26.48
CA LEU A 35 2.35 -26.56 -26.11
C LEU A 35 1.45 -26.74 -27.34
N LEU A 36 1.71 -26.01 -28.43
CA LEU A 36 0.89 -26.07 -29.65
C LEU A 36 0.93 -27.46 -30.30
N LEU A 37 2.06 -28.16 -30.25
CA LEU A 37 2.22 -29.51 -30.78
C LEU A 37 1.42 -30.56 -29.97
N PHE A 38 1.53 -30.54 -28.64
CA PHE A 38 1.01 -31.63 -27.82
C PHE A 38 -0.31 -31.29 -27.11
N ALA A 39 -0.49 -30.09 -26.58
CA ALA A 39 -1.69 -29.76 -25.80
C ALA A 39 -2.98 -29.75 -26.65
N LEU A 40 -2.87 -29.40 -27.94
CA LEU A 40 -4.00 -29.37 -28.86
C LEU A 40 -4.35 -30.75 -29.45
N LEU A 41 -3.41 -31.69 -29.44
CA LEU A 41 -3.60 -33.00 -30.08
C LEU A 41 -4.76 -33.81 -29.46
N PRO A 42 -4.93 -33.91 -28.13
CA PRO A 42 -6.09 -34.55 -27.53
C PRO A 42 -7.43 -33.92 -27.95
N ILE A 43 -7.47 -32.59 -28.13
CA ILE A 43 -8.68 -31.85 -28.51
C ILE A 43 -9.08 -32.20 -29.94
N CYS A 44 -8.12 -32.29 -30.87
CA CYS A 44 -8.38 -32.70 -32.26
C CYS A 44 -8.98 -34.13 -32.36
N PHE A 45 -8.70 -34.99 -31.38
CA PHE A 45 -9.17 -36.37 -31.34
C PHE A 45 -10.46 -36.58 -30.51
N ILE A 46 -11.06 -35.51 -29.97
CA ILE A 46 -12.18 -35.61 -29.02
C ILE A 46 -13.37 -36.41 -29.56
N TYR A 47 -13.66 -36.29 -30.86
CA TYR A 47 -14.76 -37.01 -31.53
C TYR A 47 -14.43 -38.48 -31.82
N TRP A 48 -13.16 -38.87 -31.76
CA TRP A 48 -12.70 -40.25 -31.97
C TRP A 48 -12.40 -40.99 -30.65
N MET A 49 -12.41 -40.29 -29.52
CA MET A 49 -12.24 -40.87 -28.18
C MET A 49 -13.49 -41.60 -27.68
N ARG A 50 -13.29 -42.59 -26.80
CA ARG A 50 -14.39 -43.29 -26.08
C ARG A 50 -15.04 -42.35 -25.08
N ASN A 51 -16.29 -42.65 -24.66
CA ASN A 51 -17.05 -41.81 -23.74
C ASN A 51 -16.31 -41.47 -22.44
N ARG A 52 -15.54 -42.42 -21.88
CA ARG A 52 -14.74 -42.18 -20.67
C ARG A 52 -13.65 -41.14 -20.91
N GLU A 53 -12.83 -41.33 -21.95
CA GLU A 53 -11.74 -40.43 -22.34
C GLU A 53 -12.27 -39.04 -22.72
N ARG A 54 -13.38 -39.01 -23.47
CA ARG A 54 -14.07 -37.77 -23.83
C ARG A 54 -14.59 -37.04 -22.59
N GLY A 55 -15.14 -37.76 -21.62
CA GLY A 55 -15.54 -37.20 -20.33
C GLY A 55 -14.36 -36.58 -19.56
N TRP A 56 -13.19 -37.23 -19.55
CA TRP A 56 -11.97 -36.67 -18.96
C TRP A 56 -11.49 -35.40 -19.67
N MET A 57 -11.48 -35.37 -21.00
CA MET A 57 -11.10 -34.19 -21.76
C MET A 57 -12.08 -33.03 -21.57
N ILE A 58 -13.40 -33.29 -21.62
CA ILE A 58 -14.42 -32.25 -21.38
C ILE A 58 -14.34 -31.74 -19.94
N GLY A 59 -14.13 -32.63 -18.96
CA GLY A 59 -13.99 -32.26 -17.55
C GLY A 59 -12.78 -31.37 -17.30
N THR A 60 -11.60 -31.77 -17.76
CA THR A 60 -10.37 -30.96 -17.61
C THR A 60 -10.45 -29.64 -18.39
N PHE A 61 -11.08 -29.62 -19.56
CA PHE A 61 -11.36 -28.39 -20.30
C PHE A 61 -12.30 -27.44 -19.55
N SER A 62 -13.34 -27.98 -18.91
CA SER A 62 -14.27 -27.17 -18.10
C SER A 62 -13.57 -26.57 -16.87
N ILE A 63 -12.71 -27.34 -16.20
CA ILE A 63 -11.88 -26.85 -15.09
C ILE A 63 -10.92 -25.76 -15.59
N TYR A 64 -10.27 -25.98 -16.73
CA TYR A 64 -9.39 -24.99 -17.35
C TYR A 64 -10.13 -23.67 -17.64
N LEU A 65 -11.33 -23.72 -18.22
CA LEU A 65 -12.13 -22.51 -18.44
C LEU A 65 -12.46 -21.77 -17.14
N CYS A 66 -12.67 -22.49 -16.03
CA CYS A 66 -12.90 -21.87 -14.74
C CYS A 66 -11.62 -21.21 -14.18
N LEU A 67 -10.49 -21.92 -14.23
CA LEU A 67 -9.23 -21.48 -13.63
C LEU A 67 -8.47 -20.43 -14.48
N ALA A 68 -8.65 -20.44 -15.81
CA ALA A 68 -8.06 -19.46 -16.71
C ALA A 68 -9.08 -18.37 -17.06
N VAL A 69 -10.14 -18.71 -17.79
CA VAL A 69 -11.04 -17.71 -18.39
C VAL A 69 -11.90 -16.99 -17.35
N LEU A 70 -12.63 -17.74 -16.52
CA LEU A 70 -13.51 -17.14 -15.50
C LEU A 70 -12.70 -16.37 -14.46
N LEU A 71 -11.58 -16.94 -13.99
CA LEU A 71 -10.70 -16.27 -13.04
C LEU A 71 -10.11 -14.99 -13.62
N MET A 72 -9.70 -14.98 -14.89
CA MET A 72 -9.22 -13.78 -15.58
C MET A 72 -10.29 -12.70 -15.71
N ILE A 73 -11.53 -13.08 -16.01
CA ILE A 73 -12.67 -12.15 -16.02
C ILE A 73 -12.85 -11.54 -14.63
N LEU A 74 -12.80 -12.35 -13.56
CA LEU A 74 -13.04 -11.91 -12.18
C LEU A 74 -11.89 -11.05 -11.62
N LEU A 75 -10.64 -11.42 -11.90
CA LEU A 75 -9.45 -10.70 -11.47
C LEU A 75 -9.24 -9.42 -12.30
N ASN A 76 -9.65 -9.44 -13.57
CA ASN A 76 -9.52 -8.34 -14.54
C ASN A 76 -8.13 -7.67 -14.49
N PRO A 77 -7.04 -8.46 -14.66
CA PRO A 77 -5.68 -7.94 -14.58
C PRO A 77 -5.45 -6.82 -15.59
N ASN A 78 -4.57 -5.88 -15.25
CA ASN A 78 -4.01 -4.97 -16.23
C ASN A 78 -2.84 -5.65 -16.94
N ASN A 79 -2.62 -5.28 -18.19
CA ASN A 79 -1.60 -5.91 -19.04
C ASN A 79 -0.19 -5.34 -18.81
N ASP A 80 -0.05 -4.30 -17.99
CA ASP A 80 1.26 -3.76 -17.62
C ASP A 80 2.05 -4.77 -16.78
N LYS A 81 3.38 -4.64 -16.78
CA LYS A 81 4.28 -5.58 -16.10
C LYS A 81 3.93 -5.78 -14.61
N HIS A 82 3.47 -4.74 -13.91
CA HIS A 82 3.09 -4.87 -12.51
C HIS A 82 1.81 -5.70 -12.31
N GLY A 83 0.78 -5.47 -13.14
CA GLY A 83 -0.44 -6.27 -13.17
C GLY A 83 -0.19 -7.76 -13.47
N GLN A 84 0.70 -8.04 -14.42
CA GLN A 84 1.12 -9.40 -14.76
C GLN A 84 1.78 -10.12 -13.58
N ASP A 85 2.77 -9.49 -12.94
CA ASP A 85 3.51 -10.08 -11.82
C ASP A 85 2.60 -10.41 -10.62
N MET A 86 1.64 -9.52 -10.31
CA MET A 86 0.68 -9.75 -9.22
C MET A 86 -0.28 -10.90 -9.51
N THR A 87 -0.67 -11.07 -10.77
CA THR A 87 -1.73 -12.03 -11.14
C THR A 87 -1.21 -13.40 -11.58
N ARG A 88 0.05 -13.51 -12.00
CA ARG A 88 0.68 -14.77 -12.45
C ARG A 88 0.49 -15.93 -11.48
N VAL A 89 0.58 -15.66 -10.17
CA VAL A 89 0.44 -16.70 -9.12
C VAL A 89 -0.94 -17.36 -9.14
N PHE A 90 -1.99 -16.62 -9.47
CA PHE A 90 -3.36 -17.14 -9.51
C PHE A 90 -3.59 -18.11 -10.68
N PHE A 91 -2.86 -17.94 -11.78
CA PHE A 91 -2.97 -18.77 -12.99
C PHE A 91 -2.10 -20.04 -12.94
N ALA A 92 -1.24 -20.20 -11.92
CA ALA A 92 -0.43 -21.41 -11.79
C ALA A 92 -1.27 -22.70 -11.77
N ALA A 93 -2.48 -22.65 -11.22
CA ALA A 93 -3.40 -23.79 -11.19
C ALA A 93 -3.94 -24.17 -12.58
N SER A 94 -4.18 -23.20 -13.47
CA SER A 94 -4.65 -23.50 -14.84
C SER A 94 -3.52 -24.11 -15.69
N HIS A 95 -2.27 -23.74 -15.43
CA HIS A 95 -1.10 -24.34 -16.08
C HIS A 95 -0.96 -25.84 -15.81
N VAL A 96 -1.46 -26.35 -14.69
CA VAL A 96 -1.51 -27.80 -14.41
C VAL A 96 -2.36 -28.53 -15.45
N MET A 97 -3.47 -27.95 -15.90
CA MET A 97 -4.32 -28.55 -16.95
C MET A 97 -3.58 -28.60 -18.29
N LEU A 98 -2.84 -27.55 -18.64
CA LEU A 98 -2.01 -27.51 -19.85
C LEU A 98 -0.91 -28.59 -19.82
N ALA A 99 -0.23 -28.75 -18.69
CA ALA A 99 0.78 -29.80 -18.50
C ALA A 99 0.18 -31.22 -18.68
N MET A 100 -1.02 -31.47 -18.14
CA MET A 100 -1.73 -32.73 -18.35
C MET A 100 -2.05 -32.98 -19.82
N TRP A 101 -2.53 -31.96 -20.54
CA TRP A 101 -2.82 -32.08 -21.98
C TRP A 101 -1.58 -32.30 -22.82
N ILE A 102 -0.45 -31.70 -22.47
CA ILE A 102 0.85 -32.02 -23.09
C ILE A 102 1.16 -33.51 -22.88
N GLY A 103 1.02 -34.03 -21.66
CA GLY A 103 1.23 -35.46 -21.37
C GLY A 103 0.31 -36.40 -22.18
N PHE A 104 -0.97 -36.05 -22.30
CA PHE A 104 -1.92 -36.77 -23.17
C PHE A 104 -1.53 -36.69 -24.65
N GLY A 105 -1.13 -35.51 -25.11
CA GLY A 105 -0.68 -35.26 -26.47
C GLY A 105 0.56 -36.08 -26.83
N VAL A 106 1.56 -36.10 -25.97
CA VAL A 106 2.77 -36.92 -26.15
C VAL A 106 2.40 -38.40 -26.26
N SER A 107 1.51 -38.88 -25.38
CA SER A 107 1.05 -40.28 -25.40
C SER A 107 0.31 -40.63 -26.70
N LEU A 108 -0.58 -39.74 -27.17
CA LEU A 108 -1.30 -39.91 -28.43
C LEU A 108 -0.37 -39.84 -29.63
N PHE A 109 0.58 -38.90 -29.64
CA PHE A 109 1.56 -38.77 -30.71
C PHE A 109 2.37 -40.06 -30.87
N VAL A 110 2.90 -40.59 -29.77
CA VAL A 110 3.63 -41.88 -29.75
C VAL A 110 2.74 -43.02 -30.24
N ALA A 111 1.48 -43.08 -29.79
CA ALA A 111 0.55 -44.12 -30.22
C ALA A 111 0.24 -44.06 -31.72
N LEU A 112 0.08 -42.86 -32.28
CA LEU A 112 -0.14 -42.66 -33.71
C LEU A 112 1.07 -43.12 -34.53
N VAL A 113 2.28 -42.75 -34.12
CA VAL A 113 3.52 -43.22 -34.76
C VAL A 113 3.66 -44.74 -34.63
N ALA A 114 3.35 -45.33 -33.48
CA ALA A 114 3.53 -46.76 -33.26
C ALA A 114 2.49 -47.65 -33.96
N LYS A 115 1.25 -47.18 -34.14
CA LYS A 115 0.12 -48.03 -34.56
C LYS A 115 -0.60 -47.58 -35.82
N ARG A 116 -0.51 -46.31 -36.20
CA ARG A 116 -1.32 -45.70 -37.27
C ARG A 116 -0.49 -44.76 -38.19
N PHE A 117 0.82 -44.96 -38.26
CA PHE A 117 1.72 -44.06 -38.96
C PHE A 117 1.36 -43.87 -40.44
N GLU A 118 1.09 -44.95 -41.17
CA GLU A 118 0.72 -44.89 -42.60
C GLU A 118 -0.48 -43.99 -42.89
N LEU A 119 -1.42 -43.87 -41.95
CA LEU A 119 -2.64 -43.08 -42.12
C LEU A 119 -2.46 -41.62 -41.71
N PHE A 120 -1.47 -41.31 -40.86
CA PHE A 120 -1.33 -39.99 -40.23
C PHE A 120 0.03 -39.32 -40.44
N TRP A 121 0.96 -39.92 -41.19
CA TRP A 121 2.33 -39.42 -41.35
C TRP A 121 2.39 -37.99 -41.90
N ASP A 122 1.49 -37.63 -42.83
CA ASP A 122 1.41 -36.31 -43.47
C ASP A 122 0.97 -35.23 -42.48
N ARG A 123 -0.04 -35.54 -41.65
CA ARG A 123 -0.53 -34.67 -40.58
C ARG A 123 0.51 -34.52 -39.46
N LEU A 124 1.15 -35.62 -39.06
CA LEU A 124 2.22 -35.60 -38.05
C LEU A 124 3.42 -34.79 -38.55
N LEU A 125 3.78 -34.92 -39.83
CA LEU A 125 4.82 -34.13 -40.47
C LEU A 125 4.43 -32.65 -40.49
N ALA A 126 3.23 -32.31 -40.96
CA ALA A 126 2.76 -30.93 -41.02
C ALA A 126 2.75 -30.27 -39.64
N LEU A 127 2.24 -30.97 -38.62
CA LEU A 127 2.20 -30.48 -37.24
C LEU A 127 3.61 -30.24 -36.66
N THR A 128 4.54 -31.16 -36.92
CA THR A 128 5.93 -31.04 -36.45
C THR A 128 6.67 -29.92 -37.18
N VAL A 129 6.43 -29.73 -38.49
CA VAL A 129 7.01 -28.63 -39.28
C VAL A 129 6.47 -27.28 -38.83
N MET A 130 5.17 -27.17 -38.54
CA MET A 130 4.59 -25.95 -37.97
C MET A 130 5.21 -25.62 -36.61
N ALA A 131 5.33 -26.61 -35.72
CA ALA A 131 5.98 -26.43 -34.42
C ALA A 131 7.44 -26.02 -34.55
N ALA A 132 8.18 -26.58 -35.52
CA ALA A 132 9.56 -26.17 -35.82
C ALA A 132 9.62 -24.73 -36.37
N GLY A 133 8.64 -24.32 -37.18
CA GLY A 133 8.53 -22.93 -37.65
C GLY A 133 8.32 -21.93 -36.51
N VAL A 134 7.44 -22.26 -35.55
CA VAL A 134 7.24 -21.46 -34.33
C VAL A 134 8.52 -21.41 -33.49
N ALA A 135 9.23 -22.55 -33.35
CA ALA A 135 10.48 -22.60 -32.59
C ALA A 135 11.60 -21.78 -33.25
N LEU A 136 11.64 -21.75 -34.60
CA LEU A 136 12.59 -20.92 -35.34
C LEU A 136 12.29 -19.44 -35.16
N ALA A 137 11.02 -19.05 -35.20
CA ALA A 137 10.61 -17.66 -34.96
C ALA A 137 11.00 -17.21 -33.55
N ASP A 138 10.68 -17.99 -32.52
CA ASP A 138 11.08 -17.73 -31.12
C ASP A 138 12.60 -17.69 -30.95
N TRP A 139 13.34 -18.58 -31.63
CA TRP A 139 14.80 -18.54 -31.59
C TRP A 139 15.38 -17.28 -32.26
N ALA A 140 14.84 -16.89 -33.42
CA ALA A 140 15.29 -15.72 -34.16
C ALA A 140 15.01 -14.41 -33.40
N THR A 141 13.84 -14.27 -32.77
CA THR A 141 13.52 -13.10 -31.94
C THR A 141 14.47 -12.99 -30.76
N LYS A 142 14.75 -14.10 -30.07
CA LYS A 142 15.61 -14.10 -28.87
C LYS A 142 17.09 -13.92 -29.17
N LEU A 143 17.55 -14.32 -30.36
CA LEU A 143 18.87 -13.96 -30.87
C LEU A 143 19.03 -12.45 -31.09
N ALA A 144 17.95 -11.76 -31.46
CA ALA A 144 17.95 -10.31 -31.64
C ALA A 144 17.80 -9.53 -30.32
N GLU A 145 17.09 -10.10 -29.34
CA GLU A 145 16.77 -9.42 -28.08
C GLU A 145 17.88 -9.44 -27.03
N THR A 146 18.59 -10.57 -26.89
CA THR A 146 19.54 -10.79 -25.78
C THR A 146 20.81 -11.50 -26.25
N GLN A 147 21.92 -11.31 -25.55
CA GLN A 147 23.18 -12.05 -25.70
C GLN A 147 23.29 -13.21 -24.71
N PHE A 148 22.24 -13.47 -23.92
CA PHE A 148 22.28 -14.52 -22.91
C PHE A 148 22.30 -15.92 -23.54
N PHE A 149 23.42 -16.62 -23.37
CA PHE A 149 23.69 -17.91 -24.01
C PHE A 149 22.60 -18.96 -23.77
N LEU A 150 22.08 -19.06 -22.54
CA LEU A 150 21.12 -20.12 -22.21
C LEU A 150 19.78 -19.91 -22.92
N ASP A 151 19.36 -18.66 -23.12
CA ASP A 151 18.15 -18.33 -23.87
C ASP A 151 18.26 -18.73 -25.35
N HIS A 152 19.43 -18.55 -25.95
CA HIS A 152 19.69 -19.01 -27.33
C HIS A 152 19.77 -20.53 -27.40
N TRP A 153 20.46 -21.14 -26.44
CA TRP A 153 20.67 -22.59 -26.43
C TRP A 153 19.37 -23.35 -26.26
N THR A 154 18.49 -22.94 -25.34
CA THR A 154 17.23 -23.65 -25.08
C THR A 154 16.30 -23.57 -26.31
N ARG A 155 16.22 -22.42 -26.97
CA ARG A 155 15.39 -22.24 -28.18
C ARG A 155 15.95 -22.97 -29.40
N GLY A 156 17.26 -22.90 -29.60
CA GLY A 156 17.96 -23.72 -30.59
C GLY A 156 17.77 -25.23 -30.35
N PHE A 157 17.85 -25.67 -29.10
CA PHE A 157 17.60 -27.06 -28.71
C PHE A 157 16.18 -27.51 -29.06
N ALA A 158 15.15 -26.71 -28.71
CA ALA A 158 13.76 -27.01 -29.06
C ALA A 158 13.56 -27.09 -30.58
N PHE A 159 14.10 -26.13 -31.33
CA PHE A 159 14.07 -26.13 -32.80
C PHE A 159 14.73 -27.39 -33.39
N CYS A 160 15.96 -27.72 -32.97
CA CYS A 160 16.67 -28.91 -33.45
C CYS A 160 15.93 -30.21 -33.13
N LEU A 161 15.34 -30.32 -31.94
CA LEU A 161 14.55 -31.48 -31.53
C LEU A 161 13.34 -31.71 -32.45
N LEU A 162 12.62 -30.63 -32.78
CA LEU A 162 11.44 -30.66 -33.66
C LEU A 162 11.81 -30.94 -35.11
N VAL A 163 12.88 -30.32 -35.62
CA VAL A 163 13.41 -30.61 -36.96
C VAL A 163 13.82 -32.08 -37.09
N PHE A 164 14.48 -32.62 -36.07
CA PHE A 164 14.86 -34.04 -36.05
C PHE A 164 13.63 -34.96 -36.08
N LEU A 165 12.60 -34.66 -35.28
CA LEU A 165 11.35 -35.41 -35.27
C LEU A 165 10.63 -35.35 -36.63
N GLY A 166 10.58 -34.17 -37.26
CA GLY A 166 10.01 -33.98 -38.60
C GLY A 166 10.79 -34.72 -39.68
N ALA A 167 12.12 -34.69 -39.62
CA ALA A 167 12.98 -35.44 -40.52
C ALA A 167 12.79 -36.95 -40.38
N LEU A 168 12.67 -37.47 -39.15
CA LEU A 168 12.34 -38.88 -38.89
C LEU A 168 11.04 -39.29 -39.58
N ILE A 169 9.97 -38.49 -39.45
CA ILE A 169 8.68 -38.75 -40.11
C ILE A 169 8.83 -38.68 -41.63
N LEU A 170 9.54 -37.68 -42.15
CA LEU A 170 9.73 -37.47 -43.59
C LEU A 170 10.52 -38.59 -44.27
N VAL A 171 11.53 -39.15 -43.58
CA VAL A 171 12.36 -40.26 -44.08
C VAL A 171 11.55 -41.56 -44.16
N HIS A 172 10.69 -41.80 -43.16
CA HIS A 172 9.87 -43.00 -43.07
C HIS A 172 8.53 -42.90 -43.83
N ARG A 173 8.28 -41.79 -44.53
CA ARG A 173 7.02 -41.59 -45.26
C ARG A 173 6.71 -42.77 -46.20
N PRO A 174 5.44 -43.17 -46.34
CA PRO A 174 5.03 -44.18 -47.31
C PRO A 174 5.49 -43.79 -48.72
N ARG A 175 6.24 -44.68 -49.39
CA ARG A 175 6.66 -44.48 -50.78
C ARG A 175 5.61 -45.08 -51.72
N ARG A 176 5.34 -44.38 -52.81
CA ARG A 176 4.37 -44.84 -53.82
C ARG A 176 4.87 -46.15 -54.45
N GLY A 177 4.19 -47.26 -54.19
CA GLY A 177 4.53 -48.59 -54.70
C GLY A 177 5.21 -49.56 -53.72
N SER A 178 5.44 -49.18 -52.45
CA SER A 178 5.90 -50.11 -51.40
C SER A 178 4.71 -50.67 -50.61
N GLU A 179 4.63 -52.00 -50.43
CA GLU A 179 3.49 -52.66 -49.78
C GLU A 179 3.35 -52.39 -48.27
N LYS A 180 4.40 -51.89 -47.60
CA LYS A 180 4.37 -51.46 -46.18
C LYS A 180 5.33 -50.29 -45.95
N ALA A 181 4.88 -49.25 -45.27
CA ALA A 181 5.78 -48.21 -44.76
C ALA A 181 6.26 -48.61 -43.36
N GLU A 182 7.57 -48.70 -43.17
CA GLU A 182 8.14 -48.91 -41.84
C GLU A 182 8.00 -47.61 -41.04
N ALA A 183 7.24 -47.65 -39.94
CA ALA A 183 7.13 -46.52 -39.03
C ALA A 183 8.51 -46.17 -38.42
N PRO A 184 8.75 -44.89 -38.05
CA PRO A 184 9.95 -44.49 -37.32
C PRO A 184 10.21 -45.40 -36.10
N PRO A 185 11.48 -45.74 -35.81
CA PRO A 185 11.80 -46.58 -34.65
C PRO A 185 11.27 -45.96 -33.35
N ILE A 186 10.30 -46.63 -32.73
CA ILE A 186 9.57 -46.06 -31.58
C ILE A 186 10.50 -45.75 -30.40
N ARG A 187 11.58 -46.51 -30.23
CA ARG A 187 12.60 -46.25 -29.21
C ARG A 187 13.28 -44.90 -29.42
N ILE A 188 13.60 -44.54 -30.67
CA ILE A 188 14.21 -43.25 -31.00
C ILE A 188 13.21 -42.12 -30.75
N VAL A 189 11.95 -42.28 -31.17
CA VAL A 189 10.89 -41.30 -30.91
C VAL A 189 10.71 -41.06 -29.41
N LEU A 190 10.67 -42.12 -28.60
CA LEU A 190 10.58 -42.02 -27.14
C LEU A 190 11.80 -41.33 -26.52
N ILE A 191 13.02 -41.62 -27.00
CA ILE A 191 14.24 -40.95 -26.53
C ILE A 191 14.16 -39.44 -26.83
N VAL A 192 13.79 -39.06 -28.06
CA VAL A 192 13.67 -37.65 -28.46
C VAL A 192 12.65 -36.91 -27.58
N LEU A 193 11.48 -37.51 -27.34
CA LEU A 193 10.45 -36.91 -26.49
C LEU A 193 10.88 -36.85 -25.02
N ALA A 194 11.65 -37.84 -24.53
CA ALA A 194 12.20 -37.82 -23.18
C ALA A 194 13.23 -36.70 -22.94
N LEU A 195 13.78 -36.10 -24.00
CA LEU A 195 14.67 -34.95 -23.90
C LEU A 195 13.91 -33.62 -23.74
N MET A 196 12.61 -33.54 -24.02
CA MET A 196 11.85 -32.28 -23.92
C MET A 196 11.93 -31.59 -22.55
N PRO A 197 11.87 -32.30 -21.40
CA PRO A 197 11.99 -31.65 -20.09
C PRO A 197 13.31 -30.92 -19.85
N ILE A 198 14.38 -31.23 -20.60
CA ILE A 198 15.66 -30.51 -20.54
C ILE A 198 15.46 -29.03 -20.87
N TRP A 199 14.59 -28.72 -21.83
CA TRP A 199 14.26 -27.33 -22.16
C TRP A 199 13.69 -26.60 -20.94
N SER A 200 12.68 -27.18 -20.27
CA SER A 200 12.02 -26.56 -19.11
C SER A 200 13.01 -26.36 -17.96
N GLY A 201 13.81 -27.38 -17.65
CA GLY A 201 14.83 -27.27 -16.60
C GLY A 201 15.86 -26.16 -16.87
N LEU A 202 16.31 -25.99 -18.11
CA LEU A 202 17.33 -25.00 -18.48
C LEU A 202 16.76 -23.60 -18.74
N ALA A 203 15.59 -23.47 -19.37
CA ALA A 203 14.93 -22.20 -19.62
C ALA A 203 14.54 -21.48 -18.32
N HIS A 204 14.18 -22.26 -17.30
CA HIS A 204 13.84 -21.74 -15.96
C HIS A 204 15.01 -21.73 -14.99
N TRP A 205 16.17 -22.27 -15.37
CA TRP A 205 17.34 -22.39 -14.49
C TRP A 205 17.77 -21.03 -13.94
N GLN A 206 17.84 -20.01 -14.80
CA GLN A 206 18.28 -18.67 -14.40
C GLN A 206 17.41 -18.06 -13.30
N LYS A 207 16.08 -18.21 -13.42
CA LYS A 207 15.09 -17.72 -12.45
C LYS A 207 15.09 -18.55 -11.16
N SER A 208 15.41 -19.84 -11.28
CA SER A 208 15.41 -20.80 -10.15
C SER A 208 16.73 -20.82 -9.37
N GLU A 209 17.84 -20.42 -9.98
CA GLU A 209 19.17 -20.43 -9.38
C GLU A 209 19.34 -19.26 -8.40
N GLN A 210 19.08 -19.54 -7.12
CA GLN A 210 19.12 -18.58 -6.01
C GLN A 210 20.40 -18.66 -5.16
N ARG A 211 21.37 -19.54 -5.49
CA ARG A 211 22.59 -19.70 -4.69
C ARG A 211 23.43 -18.43 -4.76
N GLY A 212 23.77 -17.90 -3.58
CA GLY A 212 24.59 -16.70 -3.46
C GLY A 212 23.84 -15.38 -3.71
N HIS A 213 22.53 -15.41 -3.94
CA HIS A 213 21.73 -14.19 -4.03
C HIS A 213 21.43 -13.70 -2.63
N LEU A 214 22.03 -12.57 -2.26
CA LEU A 214 21.93 -12.00 -0.92
C LEU A 214 21.03 -10.77 -0.87
N PHE A 215 20.31 -10.45 -1.94
CA PHE A 215 19.51 -9.22 -2.02
C PHE A 215 18.45 -9.15 -0.92
N GLY A 216 17.75 -10.25 -0.63
CA GLY A 216 16.80 -10.31 0.50
C GLY A 216 17.49 -10.18 1.86
N TYR A 217 18.68 -10.78 2.00
CA TYR A 217 19.51 -10.62 3.20
C TYR A 217 19.95 -9.16 3.37
N TRP A 218 20.56 -8.54 2.37
CA TRP A 218 20.98 -7.13 2.41
C TRP A 218 19.80 -6.20 2.66
N TYR A 219 18.69 -6.39 1.95
CA TYR A 219 17.49 -5.60 2.17
C TYR A 219 17.02 -5.67 3.63
N GLY A 220 16.93 -6.87 4.20
CA GLY A 220 16.45 -7.07 5.57
C GLY A 220 17.47 -6.70 6.65
N HIS A 221 18.72 -7.15 6.51
CA HIS A 221 19.77 -6.96 7.51
C HIS A 221 20.28 -5.52 7.52
N ASP A 222 20.56 -4.94 6.34
CA ASP A 222 21.25 -3.66 6.22
C ASP A 222 20.34 -2.46 6.59
N MET A 223 19.03 -2.68 6.79
CA MET A 223 18.15 -1.66 7.39
C MET A 223 18.26 -1.61 8.93
N PHE A 224 18.55 -2.74 9.58
CA PHE A 224 18.78 -2.80 11.03
C PHE A 224 20.23 -2.46 11.37
N THR A 225 21.17 -2.98 10.56
CA THR A 225 22.61 -2.82 10.76
C THR A 225 23.25 -2.25 9.49
N PRO A 226 23.11 -0.93 9.24
CA PRO A 226 23.61 -0.30 8.02
C PRO A 226 25.10 -0.54 7.80
N PRO A 227 25.51 -1.01 6.60
CA PRO A 227 26.90 -1.29 6.32
C PRO A 227 27.71 -0.01 6.05
N GLY A 228 29.01 -0.12 6.30
CA GLY A 228 29.99 0.87 5.87
C GLY A 228 30.41 1.84 6.98
N THR A 229 31.66 2.26 6.88
CA THR A 229 32.30 3.16 7.84
C THR A 229 32.74 4.47 7.20
N GLU A 230 32.87 5.49 8.03
CA GLU A 230 33.61 6.72 7.76
C GLU A 230 35.12 6.45 7.69
N ASP A 231 35.92 7.47 7.37
CA ASP A 231 37.38 7.34 7.24
C ASP A 231 38.09 7.12 8.60
N ASP A 232 37.44 7.53 9.69
CA ASP A 232 37.90 7.28 11.07
C ASP A 232 37.51 5.90 11.61
N GLY A 233 36.83 5.08 10.80
CA GLY A 233 36.35 3.75 11.17
C GLY A 233 35.01 3.73 11.91
N SER A 234 34.42 4.88 12.22
CA SER A 234 33.06 4.96 12.79
C SER A 234 32.01 4.53 11.75
N PRO A 235 30.84 3.99 12.15
CA PRO A 235 29.81 3.63 11.19
C PRO A 235 29.19 4.88 10.54
N ILE A 236 28.86 4.83 9.24
CA ILE A 236 28.24 5.96 8.53
C ILE A 236 26.89 6.31 9.18
N TYR A 237 26.08 5.26 9.37
CA TYR A 237 24.85 5.27 10.15
C TYR A 237 25.00 4.27 11.29
N PRO A 238 24.55 4.60 12.51
CA PRO A 238 24.59 3.65 13.62
C PRO A 238 23.68 2.44 13.35
N GLU A 239 23.78 1.41 14.19
CA GLU A 239 22.78 0.36 14.22
C GLU A 239 21.43 0.94 14.69
N MET A 240 20.32 0.45 14.16
CA MET A 240 18.98 0.85 14.59
C MET A 240 18.85 0.59 16.10
N SER A 241 18.37 1.58 16.85
CA SER A 241 18.33 1.57 18.31
C SER A 241 17.49 0.44 18.91
N GLU A 242 17.80 0.08 20.16
CA GLU A 242 17.02 -0.90 20.94
C GLU A 242 15.57 -0.41 21.10
N ASN A 243 14.58 -1.31 21.04
CA ASN A 243 13.16 -1.01 21.25
C ASN A 243 12.53 -0.09 20.18
N ALA A 244 13.20 0.08 19.04
CA ALA A 244 12.70 0.90 17.94
C ALA A 244 11.40 0.35 17.31
N ILE A 245 10.68 1.24 16.63
CA ILE A 245 9.53 0.87 15.81
C ILE A 245 9.93 1.01 14.35
N LEU A 246 9.90 -0.10 13.62
CA LEU A 246 10.03 -0.12 12.17
C LEU A 246 8.65 -0.05 11.53
N PHE A 247 8.37 1.07 10.88
CA PHE A 247 7.11 1.35 10.20
C PHE A 247 7.22 1.05 8.69
N GLY A 248 6.73 -0.13 8.28
CA GLY A 248 6.88 -0.70 6.94
C GLY A 248 6.96 -2.23 6.99
N GLY A 249 7.49 -2.83 5.93
CA GLY A 249 8.09 -4.17 5.97
C GLY A 249 7.15 -5.37 5.86
N THR A 250 5.90 -5.21 5.41
CA THR A 250 4.93 -6.33 5.35
C THR A 250 4.23 -6.51 4.01
N ASP A 251 4.56 -5.72 3.00
CA ASP A 251 3.96 -5.85 1.67
C ASP A 251 4.40 -7.15 0.99
N PRO A 252 3.57 -7.78 0.12
CA PRO A 252 3.99 -8.93 -0.67
C PRO A 252 5.30 -8.61 -1.42
N GLY A 253 6.35 -9.41 -1.16
CA GLY A 253 7.71 -9.17 -1.67
C GLY A 253 8.65 -8.39 -0.74
N ARG A 254 8.17 -7.90 0.41
CA ARG A 254 8.94 -7.14 1.43
C ARG A 254 8.94 -7.82 2.81
N PHE A 255 8.88 -9.15 2.85
CA PHE A 255 8.89 -9.95 4.09
C PHE A 255 10.26 -10.02 4.78
N ASN A 256 11.29 -9.42 4.18
CA ASN A 256 12.67 -9.49 4.67
C ASN A 256 12.83 -8.98 6.12
N PRO A 257 12.33 -7.81 6.54
CA PRO A 257 12.39 -7.40 7.95
C PRO A 257 11.65 -8.37 8.88
N THR A 258 10.48 -8.88 8.47
CA THR A 258 9.77 -9.93 9.23
C THR A 258 10.63 -11.18 9.40
N TYR A 259 11.29 -11.64 8.33
CA TYR A 259 12.20 -12.78 8.37
C TYR A 259 13.40 -12.51 9.30
N MET A 260 13.97 -11.30 9.25
CA MET A 260 15.10 -10.94 10.09
C MET A 260 14.75 -10.96 11.58
N ILE A 261 13.61 -10.37 11.95
CA ILE A 261 13.15 -10.31 13.34
C ILE A 261 12.72 -11.70 13.83
N PHE A 262 11.86 -12.40 13.08
CA PHE A 262 11.19 -13.62 13.56
C PHE A 262 11.86 -14.93 13.18
N ALA A 263 12.87 -14.92 12.30
CA ALA A 263 13.63 -16.12 11.93
C ALA A 263 15.13 -15.92 12.14
N GLU A 264 15.78 -14.95 11.48
CA GLU A 264 17.23 -14.79 11.54
C GLU A 264 17.71 -14.51 12.97
N SER A 265 16.97 -13.73 13.76
CA SER A 265 17.31 -13.42 15.15
C SER A 265 17.32 -14.67 16.06
N PHE A 266 16.49 -15.66 15.76
CA PHE A 266 16.39 -16.94 16.48
C PHE A 266 17.37 -18.01 15.99
N THR A 267 17.98 -17.82 14.83
CA THR A 267 19.00 -18.75 14.33
C THR A 267 20.17 -18.82 15.34
N PRO A 268 20.74 -19.99 15.66
CA PRO A 268 21.92 -20.07 16.52
C PRO A 268 23.12 -19.36 15.89
N PRO A 269 24.02 -18.71 16.67
CA PRO A 269 25.17 -17.98 16.13
C PRO A 269 26.05 -18.78 15.16
N GLY A 270 26.28 -20.07 15.43
CA GLY A 270 27.05 -20.96 14.54
C GLY A 270 26.40 -21.25 13.18
N LYS A 271 25.12 -20.89 13.00
CA LYS A 271 24.36 -21.01 11.74
C LYS A 271 24.13 -19.65 11.04
N LYS A 272 24.62 -18.55 11.60
CA LYS A 272 24.62 -17.20 10.98
C LYS A 272 26.03 -16.82 10.53
N PRO A 273 26.54 -17.34 9.40
CA PRO A 273 27.94 -17.14 9.01
C PRO A 273 28.30 -15.68 8.66
N ARG A 274 27.31 -14.81 8.43
CA ARG A 274 27.52 -13.40 8.04
C ARG A 274 27.55 -12.46 9.24
N ASP A 275 26.59 -12.62 10.14
CA ASP A 275 26.56 -11.91 11.41
C ASP A 275 26.06 -12.85 12.53
N PRO A 276 26.99 -13.52 13.26
CA PRO A 276 26.66 -14.37 14.39
C PRO A 276 25.94 -13.67 15.54
N LYS A 277 26.02 -12.33 15.62
CA LYS A 277 25.49 -11.53 16.72
C LYS A 277 24.16 -10.86 16.38
N PHE A 278 23.70 -10.93 15.13
CA PHE A 278 22.45 -10.32 14.69
C PHE A 278 21.26 -10.80 15.54
N ASP A 279 20.55 -9.87 16.16
CA ASP A 279 19.37 -10.14 16.97
C ASP A 279 18.51 -8.88 17.10
N ARG A 280 17.33 -8.89 16.48
CA ARG A 280 16.41 -7.75 16.41
C ARG A 280 15.02 -8.04 17.00
N ARG A 281 14.94 -8.98 17.94
CA ARG A 281 13.69 -9.29 18.68
C ARG A 281 13.15 -8.12 19.51
N ASP A 282 13.97 -7.10 19.71
CA ASP A 282 13.64 -5.85 20.38
C ASP A 282 12.82 -4.88 19.50
N VAL A 283 12.73 -5.09 18.19
CA VAL A 283 12.05 -4.18 17.27
C VAL A 283 10.58 -4.53 17.09
N ALA A 284 9.71 -3.52 17.18
CA ALA A 284 8.31 -3.66 16.78
C ALA A 284 8.14 -3.33 15.29
N LEU A 285 7.67 -4.31 14.52
CA LEU A 285 7.35 -4.15 13.09
C LEU A 285 5.87 -3.84 12.91
N ILE A 286 5.56 -2.67 12.34
CA ILE A 286 4.19 -2.18 12.10
C ILE A 286 4.02 -1.82 10.63
N THR A 287 2.98 -2.33 9.97
CA THR A 287 2.69 -2.04 8.56
C THR A 287 2.02 -0.69 8.36
N GLN A 288 2.30 -0.06 7.21
CA GLN A 288 1.63 1.17 6.81
C GLN A 288 0.23 0.91 6.23
N ASN A 289 0.02 -0.24 5.59
CA ASN A 289 -1.12 -0.42 4.69
C ASN A 289 -2.42 -0.81 5.38
N ALA A 290 -2.32 -1.51 6.51
CA ALA A 290 -3.46 -2.04 7.25
C ALA A 290 -3.66 -1.36 8.62
N LEU A 291 -3.02 -0.22 8.89
CA LEU A 291 -3.06 0.38 10.23
C LEU A 291 -4.48 0.76 10.67
N ALA A 292 -5.37 1.13 9.75
CA ALA A 292 -6.79 1.39 10.01
C ALA A 292 -7.68 0.13 9.96
N ASP A 293 -7.12 -1.04 9.68
CA ASP A 293 -7.85 -2.30 9.68
C ASP A 293 -7.97 -2.85 11.10
N SER A 294 -9.21 -3.02 11.58
CA SER A 294 -9.49 -3.51 12.94
C SER A 294 -8.83 -4.86 13.24
N THR A 295 -8.90 -5.81 12.29
CA THR A 295 -8.28 -7.13 12.45
C THR A 295 -6.76 -7.05 12.50
N TYR A 296 -6.14 -6.11 11.78
CA TYR A 296 -4.71 -5.86 11.91
C TYR A 296 -4.34 -5.24 13.26
N LEU A 297 -5.10 -4.24 13.75
CA LEU A 297 -4.87 -3.65 15.07
C LEU A 297 -4.98 -4.68 16.20
N ASP A 298 -5.86 -5.68 16.07
CA ASP A 298 -5.92 -6.82 16.99
C ASP A 298 -4.59 -7.59 16.98
N THR A 299 -4.01 -7.87 15.81
CA THR A 299 -2.70 -8.54 15.75
C THR A 299 -1.58 -7.70 16.35
N VAL A 300 -1.63 -6.37 16.19
CA VAL A 300 -0.65 -5.44 16.78
C VAL A 300 -0.75 -5.46 18.30
N ARG A 301 -1.98 -5.43 18.85
CA ARG A 301 -2.22 -5.54 20.30
C ARG A 301 -1.78 -6.90 20.81
N ALA A 302 -2.13 -8.00 20.15
CA ALA A 302 -1.71 -9.33 20.53
C ALA A 302 -0.18 -9.45 20.60
N HIS A 303 0.55 -8.96 19.59
CA HIS A 303 2.01 -9.04 19.55
C HIS A 303 2.68 -8.09 20.55
N TYR A 304 2.33 -6.79 20.50
CA TYR A 304 3.10 -5.71 21.10
C TYR A 304 2.41 -4.99 22.26
N GLN A 305 1.14 -5.25 22.54
CA GLN A 305 0.37 -4.62 23.64
C GLN A 305 -0.60 -5.61 24.30
N ARG A 306 -0.10 -6.79 24.66
CA ARG A 306 -0.91 -7.91 25.20
C ARG A 306 -1.77 -7.51 26.40
N SER A 307 -1.34 -6.55 27.23
CA SER A 307 -2.09 -6.04 28.38
C SER A 307 -3.39 -5.30 28.02
N ALA A 308 -3.52 -4.85 26.78
CA ALA A 308 -4.71 -4.17 26.25
C ALA A 308 -5.40 -4.99 25.15
N GLN A 309 -5.03 -6.26 24.98
CA GLN A 309 -5.69 -7.13 24.02
C GLN A 309 -7.07 -7.53 24.54
N ASP A 310 -8.06 -7.40 23.67
CA ASP A 310 -9.40 -7.91 23.93
C ASP A 310 -9.38 -9.43 23.74
N ASP A 311 -9.46 -10.16 24.85
CA ASP A 311 -9.58 -11.61 24.85
C ASP A 311 -11.04 -12.03 24.72
N TRP A 312 -11.28 -13.12 24.00
CA TRP A 312 -12.62 -13.65 23.80
C TRP A 312 -13.29 -14.03 25.14
N GLN A 313 -14.48 -13.50 25.38
CA GLN A 313 -15.34 -13.89 26.50
C GLN A 313 -16.52 -14.75 26.02
N GLN A 314 -16.90 -15.74 26.82
CA GLN A 314 -17.88 -16.76 26.42
C GLN A 314 -19.27 -16.19 26.11
N ASP A 315 -19.62 -15.06 26.73
CA ASP A 315 -20.88 -14.33 26.62
C ASP A 315 -20.84 -13.19 25.59
N ASP A 316 -19.69 -12.92 24.97
CA ASP A 316 -19.58 -11.91 23.92
C ASP A 316 -20.06 -12.46 22.57
N GLU A 317 -21.30 -12.15 22.21
CA GLU A 317 -21.90 -12.50 20.92
C GLU A 317 -21.36 -11.66 19.75
N SER A 318 -20.65 -10.57 20.01
CA SER A 318 -20.09 -9.67 18.98
C SER A 318 -18.76 -10.17 18.43
N TYR A 319 -18.03 -11.00 19.20
CA TYR A 319 -16.73 -11.54 18.84
C TYR A 319 -16.71 -13.08 18.95
N LEU A 320 -17.11 -13.77 17.89
CA LEU A 320 -17.19 -15.24 17.88
C LEU A 320 -15.87 -15.89 17.39
N PRO A 321 -15.25 -16.80 18.16
CA PRO A 321 -14.03 -17.52 17.79
C PRO A 321 -14.27 -18.56 16.69
N PHE A 322 -13.21 -19.20 16.20
CA PHE A 322 -13.22 -20.01 14.97
C PHE A 322 -14.40 -21.01 14.84
N ALA A 323 -14.57 -21.94 15.79
CA ALA A 323 -15.56 -23.00 15.68
C ALA A 323 -16.98 -22.47 15.91
N SER A 324 -17.16 -21.55 16.87
CA SER A 324 -18.46 -20.92 17.16
C SER A 324 -18.89 -19.93 16.08
N GLY A 325 -17.94 -19.23 15.45
CA GLY A 325 -18.17 -18.34 14.31
C GLY A 325 -18.51 -19.09 13.03
N ALA A 326 -17.80 -20.19 12.72
CA ALA A 326 -18.15 -21.07 11.60
C ALA A 326 -19.57 -21.62 11.76
N ARG A 327 -19.90 -22.08 12.97
CA ARG A 327 -21.25 -22.54 13.31
C ARG A 327 -22.29 -21.44 13.17
N SER A 328 -22.02 -20.25 13.70
CA SER A 328 -22.95 -19.10 13.62
C SER A 328 -23.25 -18.73 12.17
N LYS A 329 -22.25 -18.75 11.28
CA LYS A 329 -22.44 -18.55 9.83
C LYS A 329 -23.28 -19.66 9.18
N LEU A 330 -23.18 -20.90 9.65
CA LEU A 330 -23.87 -22.07 9.10
C LEU A 330 -25.31 -22.24 9.63
N LEU A 331 -25.55 -21.95 10.91
CA LEU A 331 -26.77 -22.31 11.65
C LEU A 331 -27.49 -21.11 12.29
N GLY A 332 -26.93 -19.91 12.18
CA GLY A 332 -27.46 -18.67 12.76
C GLY A 332 -27.06 -18.44 14.22
N ALA A 333 -27.03 -17.16 14.60
CA ALA A 333 -26.42 -16.65 15.84
C ALA A 333 -27.02 -17.19 17.16
N LYS A 334 -28.23 -17.78 17.17
CA LYS A 334 -28.94 -18.16 18.41
C LYS A 334 -28.81 -19.63 18.83
N THR A 335 -27.87 -20.39 18.28
CA THR A 335 -27.71 -21.82 18.63
C THR A 335 -26.66 -22.04 19.73
N SER A 336 -26.99 -22.80 20.79
CA SER A 336 -26.15 -22.96 22.01
C SER A 336 -24.72 -23.46 21.74
N THR A 337 -23.71 -22.83 22.32
CA THR A 337 -22.27 -23.01 22.05
C THR A 337 -21.67 -24.38 22.44
N GLY A 338 -22.45 -25.38 22.85
CA GLY A 338 -21.98 -26.63 23.49
C GLY A 338 -20.63 -27.22 23.00
N ILE A 339 -20.60 -27.79 21.79
CA ILE A 339 -19.37 -28.43 21.25
C ILE A 339 -18.42 -27.40 20.63
N SER A 340 -18.94 -26.41 19.91
CA SER A 340 -18.11 -25.39 19.25
C SER A 340 -17.31 -24.56 20.26
N GLY A 341 -17.95 -24.11 21.34
CA GLY A 341 -17.31 -23.39 22.44
C GLY A 341 -16.35 -24.27 23.24
N ALA A 342 -16.52 -25.59 23.27
CA ALA A 342 -15.52 -26.49 23.86
C ALA A 342 -14.25 -26.58 23.00
N ILE A 343 -14.40 -26.63 21.67
CA ILE A 343 -13.27 -26.59 20.72
C ILE A 343 -12.55 -25.24 20.82
N ASP A 344 -13.31 -24.13 20.84
CA ASP A 344 -12.73 -22.79 20.95
C ASP A 344 -11.94 -22.63 22.25
N ARG A 345 -12.47 -23.08 23.41
CA ARG A 345 -11.71 -23.07 24.68
C ARG A 345 -10.43 -23.90 24.62
N TRP A 346 -10.47 -25.06 23.99
CA TRP A 346 -9.29 -25.90 23.84
C TRP A 346 -8.23 -25.22 22.97
N MET A 347 -8.63 -24.61 21.84
CA MET A 347 -7.73 -23.89 20.95
C MET A 347 -7.16 -22.63 21.60
N VAL A 348 -7.99 -21.83 22.28
CA VAL A 348 -7.56 -20.59 22.97
C VAL A 348 -6.65 -20.90 24.16
N GLY A 349 -6.99 -21.91 24.97
CA GLY A 349 -6.14 -22.35 26.08
C GLY A 349 -4.77 -22.83 25.60
N MET A 350 -4.74 -23.71 24.59
CA MET A 350 -3.48 -24.17 23.99
C MET A 350 -2.66 -23.01 23.40
N GLY A 351 -3.32 -22.07 22.71
CA GLY A 351 -2.66 -20.91 22.15
C GLY A 351 -2.03 -20.01 23.21
N SER A 352 -2.69 -19.85 24.35
CA SER A 352 -2.24 -18.97 25.44
C SER A 352 -1.08 -19.59 26.23
N ASP A 353 -1.08 -20.90 26.46
CA ASP A 353 0.06 -21.63 27.05
C ASP A 353 1.31 -21.48 26.17
N TRP A 354 1.15 -21.65 24.86
CA TRP A 354 2.23 -21.47 23.89
C TRP A 354 2.73 -20.03 23.83
N GLU A 355 1.85 -19.06 24.08
CA GLU A 355 2.19 -17.64 24.03
C GLU A 355 3.08 -17.20 25.20
N VAL A 356 2.81 -17.69 26.42
CA VAL A 356 3.65 -17.42 27.60
C VAL A 356 5.04 -18.02 27.40
N ASP A 357 5.11 -19.28 26.95
CA ASP A 357 6.36 -19.98 26.67
C ASP A 357 7.19 -19.23 25.63
N ARG A 358 6.60 -18.92 24.47
CA ARG A 358 7.26 -18.17 23.37
C ARG A 358 7.84 -16.83 23.80
N ARG A 359 7.24 -16.17 24.79
CA ARG A 359 7.69 -14.86 25.29
C ARG A 359 8.78 -14.95 26.36
N THR A 360 8.96 -16.09 27.02
CA THR A 360 9.84 -16.18 28.20
C THR A 360 10.93 -17.25 28.11
N TRP A 361 10.81 -18.25 27.25
CA TRP A 361 11.65 -19.45 27.26
C TRP A 361 13.17 -19.19 27.20
N GLU A 362 13.66 -18.21 26.42
CA GLU A 362 15.10 -17.85 26.38
C GLU A 362 15.60 -17.03 27.59
N SER A 363 14.73 -16.78 28.57
CA SER A 363 15.12 -16.10 29.82
C SER A 363 15.65 -17.06 30.87
N TYR A 364 15.28 -18.33 30.82
CA TYR A 364 15.67 -19.33 31.80
C TYR A 364 17.15 -19.74 31.64
N PHE A 365 17.77 -20.15 32.73
CA PHE A 365 19.19 -20.46 32.80
C PHE A 365 19.47 -21.92 32.45
N GLU A 366 20.29 -22.13 31.43
CA GLU A 366 21.06 -23.36 31.28
C GLU A 366 22.34 -23.28 32.13
N GLU A 367 22.89 -24.43 32.49
CA GLU A 367 24.13 -24.50 33.27
C GLU A 367 25.28 -23.72 32.60
N GLU A 368 25.39 -23.78 31.27
CA GLU A 368 26.40 -23.06 30.50
C GLU A 368 26.29 -21.53 30.60
N HIS A 369 25.11 -20.99 30.93
CA HIS A 369 24.91 -19.56 31.09
C HIS A 369 25.64 -18.98 32.31
N ILE A 370 26.05 -19.81 33.28
CA ILE A 370 26.88 -19.36 34.41
C ILE A 370 28.35 -19.35 33.98
N LEU A 371 28.82 -18.25 33.40
CA LEU A 371 30.16 -18.20 32.79
C LEU A 371 31.29 -18.40 33.82
N LYS A 372 31.16 -17.83 35.02
CA LYS A 372 32.18 -17.86 36.07
C LYS A 372 31.59 -18.26 37.43
N PRO A 373 31.31 -19.56 37.66
CA PRO A 373 30.59 -20.03 38.84
C PRO A 373 31.29 -19.68 40.16
N GLY A 374 32.61 -19.86 40.25
CA GLY A 374 33.37 -19.55 41.46
C GLY A 374 33.39 -18.06 41.83
N ASP A 375 33.53 -17.18 40.84
CA ASP A 375 33.52 -15.72 41.06
C ASP A 375 32.12 -15.21 41.43
N LEU A 376 31.09 -15.76 40.79
CA LEU A 376 29.70 -15.45 41.11
C LEU A 376 29.32 -15.90 42.53
N ALA A 377 29.74 -17.11 42.93
CA ALA A 377 29.55 -17.61 44.30
C ALA A 377 30.22 -16.70 45.34
N LYS A 378 31.46 -16.24 45.07
CA LYS A 378 32.14 -15.26 45.95
C LYS A 378 31.38 -13.95 46.04
N ARG A 379 30.88 -13.43 44.92
CA ARG A 379 30.12 -12.17 44.90
C ARG A 379 28.81 -12.26 45.69
N LEU A 380 28.19 -13.44 45.75
CA LEU A 380 26.96 -13.69 46.52
C LEU A 380 27.21 -13.99 48.01
N THR A 381 28.39 -14.47 48.40
CA THR A 381 28.61 -15.02 49.76
C THR A 381 29.79 -14.40 50.54
N GLY A 382 30.79 -13.85 49.86
CA GLY A 382 32.07 -13.41 50.43
C GLY A 382 32.14 -11.91 50.70
N GLN A 383 31.13 -11.37 51.40
CA GLN A 383 30.83 -9.93 51.58
C GLN A 383 30.15 -9.31 50.34
N PRO A 384 28.88 -9.67 50.08
CA PRO A 384 28.15 -9.13 48.94
C PRO A 384 27.92 -7.62 49.08
N ASP A 385 28.01 -6.91 47.94
CA ASP A 385 27.49 -5.55 47.84
C ASP A 385 25.96 -5.52 48.07
N ALA A 386 25.36 -4.35 48.23
CA ALA A 386 23.94 -4.23 48.59
C ALA A 386 23.02 -4.96 47.58
N ALA A 387 23.35 -4.89 46.28
CA ALA A 387 22.59 -5.53 45.20
C ALA A 387 22.72 -7.05 45.23
N ALA A 388 23.95 -7.57 45.29
CA ALA A 388 24.22 -9.00 45.38
C ALA A 388 23.66 -9.60 46.68
N GLY A 389 23.68 -8.83 47.78
CA GLY A 389 23.14 -9.23 49.07
C GLY A 389 21.62 -9.35 49.06
N PHE A 390 20.94 -8.41 48.40
CA PHE A 390 19.50 -8.49 48.16
C PHE A 390 19.13 -9.74 47.35
N ILE A 391 19.82 -10.00 46.24
CA ILE A 391 19.56 -11.18 45.41
C ILE A 391 19.84 -12.47 46.19
N ALA A 392 20.97 -12.54 46.91
CA ALA A 392 21.31 -13.67 47.75
C ALA A 392 20.25 -13.95 48.82
N SER A 393 19.63 -12.91 49.39
CA SER A 393 18.56 -13.06 50.39
C SER A 393 17.28 -13.71 49.86
N LYS A 394 17.08 -13.71 48.54
CA LYS A 394 15.93 -14.32 47.87
C LYS A 394 16.19 -15.75 47.41
N LEU A 395 17.45 -16.19 47.39
CA LEU A 395 17.82 -17.56 47.01
C LEU A 395 17.47 -18.57 48.12
N SER A 396 17.22 -19.82 47.70
CA SER A 396 16.96 -20.91 48.65
C SER A 396 18.18 -21.20 49.55
N ALA A 397 17.92 -21.70 50.76
CA ALA A 397 18.97 -22.10 51.69
C ALA A 397 19.90 -23.18 51.08
N ASP A 398 19.34 -24.10 50.30
CA ASP A 398 20.07 -25.17 49.61
C ASP A 398 21.03 -24.58 48.56
N THR A 399 20.57 -23.62 47.76
CA THR A 399 21.42 -22.91 46.79
C THR A 399 22.57 -22.21 47.51
N LEU A 400 22.30 -21.43 48.56
CA LEU A 400 23.33 -20.69 49.31
C LEU A 400 24.36 -21.61 49.98
N SER A 401 23.94 -22.80 50.43
CA SER A 401 24.85 -23.79 51.02
C SER A 401 25.84 -24.35 49.98
N ALA A 402 25.37 -24.61 48.75
CA ALA A 402 26.21 -25.12 47.67
C ALA A 402 27.32 -24.12 47.26
N LEU A 403 27.07 -22.81 47.39
CA LEU A 403 28.04 -21.75 47.03
C LEU A 403 29.26 -21.69 47.96
N LYS A 404 29.17 -22.21 49.19
CA LYS A 404 30.22 -22.08 50.22
C LYS A 404 31.25 -23.22 50.21
N GLY A 405 31.13 -24.20 49.31
CA GLY A 405 32.05 -25.33 49.26
C GLY A 405 31.78 -26.39 48.17
N GLY A 406 30.88 -26.13 47.22
CA GLY A 406 30.63 -27.02 46.07
C GLY A 406 31.73 -26.94 45.00
N SER A 407 31.79 -27.95 44.12
CA SER A 407 32.59 -27.89 42.89
C SER A 407 32.00 -26.85 41.92
N GLU A 408 32.77 -26.40 40.92
CA GLU A 408 32.26 -25.45 39.92
C GLU A 408 31.00 -25.95 39.21
N ASP A 409 30.92 -27.25 38.89
CA ASP A 409 29.74 -27.85 38.25
C ASP A 409 28.52 -27.84 39.17
N THR A 410 28.70 -28.16 40.45
CA THR A 410 27.60 -28.09 41.43
C THR A 410 27.15 -26.65 41.66
N ILE A 411 28.08 -25.69 41.71
CA ILE A 411 27.75 -24.27 41.84
C ILE A 411 26.96 -23.81 40.61
N ARG A 412 27.38 -24.21 39.41
CA ARG A 412 26.74 -23.91 38.12
C ARG A 412 25.30 -24.41 38.09
N GLU A 413 25.07 -25.70 38.34
CA GLU A 413 23.74 -26.32 38.38
C GLU A 413 22.83 -25.64 39.42
N ARG A 414 23.35 -25.42 40.64
CA ARG A 414 22.55 -24.85 41.74
C ARG A 414 22.22 -23.37 41.55
N LEU A 415 23.11 -22.61 40.90
CA LEU A 415 22.85 -21.21 40.56
C LEU A 415 21.85 -21.09 39.40
N ALA A 416 21.97 -21.91 38.35
CA ALA A 416 21.01 -21.91 37.25
C ALA A 416 19.59 -22.17 37.76
N ASN A 417 19.39 -23.30 38.46
CA ASN A 417 18.10 -23.64 39.08
C ASN A 417 17.63 -22.58 40.10
N GLY A 418 18.56 -22.04 40.90
CA GLY A 418 18.24 -21.02 41.90
C GLY A 418 17.78 -19.70 41.27
N PHE A 419 18.40 -19.28 40.16
CA PHE A 419 18.00 -18.10 39.42
C PHE A 419 16.67 -18.29 38.69
N ASP A 420 16.40 -19.47 38.12
CA ASP A 420 15.08 -19.74 37.50
C ASP A 420 13.93 -19.63 38.50
N VAL A 421 14.14 -20.10 39.74
CA VAL A 421 13.17 -19.88 40.83
C VAL A 421 12.97 -18.38 41.13
N LEU A 422 14.00 -17.55 40.98
CA LEU A 422 13.86 -16.09 41.12
C LEU A 422 13.11 -15.48 39.92
N LEU A 423 13.29 -16.00 38.70
CA LEU A 423 12.55 -15.53 37.52
C LEU A 423 11.04 -15.73 37.69
N ASP A 424 10.64 -16.88 38.21
CA ASP A 424 9.24 -17.22 38.48
C ASP A 424 8.68 -16.60 39.78
N GLY A 425 9.54 -16.06 40.63
CA GLY A 425 9.19 -15.41 41.89
C GLY A 425 8.52 -14.04 41.71
N GLY A 426 8.49 -13.26 42.80
CA GLY A 426 8.04 -11.87 42.75
C GLY A 426 8.99 -10.95 41.97
N PRO A 427 8.58 -9.70 41.64
CA PRO A 427 9.46 -8.72 41.01
C PRO A 427 10.76 -8.54 41.80
N LEU A 428 11.90 -8.70 41.11
CA LEU A 428 13.24 -8.59 41.68
C LEU A 428 13.71 -7.13 41.61
N TRP A 429 13.12 -6.26 42.42
CA TRP A 429 13.47 -4.84 42.48
C TRP A 429 13.46 -4.30 43.93
N ASP A 430 14.47 -3.52 44.28
CA ASP A 430 14.54 -2.75 45.53
C ASP A 430 15.38 -1.48 45.34
N ASP A 431 14.76 -0.31 45.56
CA ASP A 431 15.39 0.99 45.30
C ASP A 431 16.60 1.25 46.22
N ALA A 432 16.60 0.70 47.44
CA ALA A 432 17.69 0.91 48.40
C ALA A 432 18.89 0.02 48.07
N ALA A 433 18.64 -1.25 47.75
CA ALA A 433 19.66 -2.22 47.38
C ALA A 433 20.32 -1.89 46.04
N PHE A 434 19.57 -1.34 45.10
CA PHE A 434 20.06 -1.07 43.74
C PHE A 434 20.46 0.39 43.47
N LYS A 435 20.48 1.25 44.50
CA LYS A 435 20.90 2.65 44.37
C LYS A 435 22.27 2.86 43.72
N ALA A 436 23.18 1.89 43.86
CA ALA A 436 24.54 1.93 43.32
C ALA A 436 24.73 1.19 41.98
N VAL A 437 23.64 0.62 41.42
CA VAL A 437 23.66 -0.10 40.13
C VAL A 437 23.11 0.81 39.05
N GLU A 438 23.86 0.97 37.96
CA GLU A 438 23.39 1.71 36.78
C GLU A 438 22.68 0.75 35.84
N PHE A 439 21.35 0.76 35.87
CA PHE A 439 20.53 -0.07 34.99
C PHE A 439 20.31 0.58 33.62
N SER A 440 20.13 -0.25 32.60
CA SER A 440 19.76 0.21 31.26
C SER A 440 18.40 0.91 31.26
N PRO A 441 18.16 1.88 30.35
CA PRO A 441 16.85 2.53 30.23
C PRO A 441 15.69 1.54 30.04
N THR A 442 15.93 0.46 29.29
CA THR A 442 14.95 -0.60 29.08
C THR A 442 14.59 -1.33 30.37
N THR A 443 15.56 -1.66 31.22
CA THR A 443 15.32 -2.34 32.50
C THR A 443 14.51 -1.46 33.45
N VAL A 444 14.82 -0.16 33.50
CA VAL A 444 14.05 0.82 34.30
C VAL A 444 12.62 0.99 33.74
N ALA A 445 12.44 1.04 32.42
CA ALA A 445 11.12 1.13 31.80
C ALA A 445 10.29 -0.14 32.05
N LEU A 446 10.92 -1.32 31.98
CA LEU A 446 10.27 -2.60 32.23
C LEU A 446 9.85 -2.74 33.69
N GLN A 447 10.68 -2.26 34.62
CA GLN A 447 10.36 -2.17 36.04
C GLN A 447 9.07 -1.37 36.27
N LYS A 448 9.01 -0.15 35.74
CA LYS A 448 7.80 0.70 35.83
C LYS A 448 6.58 0.03 35.21
N GLN A 449 6.77 -0.70 34.12
CA GLN A 449 5.69 -1.43 33.47
C GLN A 449 5.17 -2.59 34.34
N VAL A 450 6.06 -3.36 34.99
CA VAL A 450 5.66 -4.43 35.92
C VAL A 450 4.86 -3.86 37.09
N ASP A 451 5.31 -2.76 37.70
CA ASP A 451 4.59 -2.08 38.79
C ASP A 451 3.21 -1.60 38.34
N ALA A 452 3.12 -0.98 37.16
CA ALA A 452 1.85 -0.50 36.60
C ALA A 452 0.87 -1.65 36.33
N LEU A 453 1.36 -2.77 35.81
CA LEU A 453 0.56 -3.97 35.57
C LEU A 453 0.10 -4.60 36.89
N GLN A 454 0.96 -4.66 37.91
CA GLN A 454 0.61 -5.16 39.24
C GLN A 454 -0.48 -4.28 39.90
N GLY A 455 -0.38 -2.95 39.75
CA GLY A 455 -1.41 -2.02 40.19
C GLY A 455 -2.75 -2.24 39.49
N LYS A 456 -2.76 -2.43 38.16
CA LYS A 456 -3.97 -2.73 37.38
C LYS A 456 -4.62 -4.05 37.82
N ILE A 457 -3.81 -5.09 38.01
CA ILE A 457 -4.27 -6.39 38.52
C ILE A 457 -4.91 -6.24 39.91
N GLY A 458 -4.24 -5.53 40.83
CA GLY A 458 -4.78 -5.26 42.16
C GLY A 458 -6.11 -4.49 42.14
N ALA A 459 -6.27 -3.55 41.20
CA ALA A 459 -7.49 -2.76 41.04
C ALA A 459 -8.69 -3.57 40.52
N LEU A 460 -8.47 -4.70 39.83
CA LEU A 460 -9.56 -5.59 39.41
C LEU A 460 -10.28 -6.21 40.62
N GLY A 461 -9.63 -6.30 41.78
CA GLY A 461 -10.19 -6.94 42.99
C GLY A 461 -10.51 -8.43 42.80
N GLN A 462 -10.08 -9.00 41.68
CA GLN A 462 -10.24 -10.40 41.32
C GLN A 462 -9.01 -11.17 41.75
N ALA A 463 -9.19 -12.43 42.17
CA ALA A 463 -8.07 -13.33 42.35
C ALA A 463 -7.36 -13.56 41.01
N GLU A 464 -6.07 -13.92 41.06
CA GLU A 464 -5.37 -14.44 39.89
C GLU A 464 -6.21 -15.58 39.29
N PRO A 465 -6.49 -15.56 37.98
CA PRO A 465 -7.32 -16.59 37.37
C PRO A 465 -6.67 -17.96 37.59
N ASP A 466 -7.50 -19.01 37.66
CA ASP A 466 -7.02 -20.40 37.79
C ASP A 466 -5.99 -20.77 36.70
N ARG A 467 -6.06 -20.08 35.55
CA ARG A 467 -5.06 -20.07 34.49
C ARG A 467 -4.75 -18.62 34.11
N VAL A 468 -3.50 -18.20 34.28
CA VAL A 468 -2.98 -16.87 33.90
C VAL A 468 -3.30 -16.54 32.45
N GLU A 469 -3.34 -17.59 31.64
CA GLU A 469 -3.63 -17.65 30.21
C GLU A 469 -5.05 -17.21 29.82
N ASP A 470 -6.01 -17.26 30.77
CA ASP A 470 -7.40 -16.85 30.54
C ASP A 470 -7.57 -15.32 30.59
N ASN A 471 -6.49 -14.55 30.84
CA ASN A 471 -6.52 -13.09 30.86
C ASN A 471 -5.18 -12.48 30.39
N GLY A 472 -5.21 -11.77 29.27
CA GLY A 472 -4.06 -11.13 28.63
C GLY A 472 -3.28 -10.15 29.52
N LEU A 473 -3.95 -9.52 30.49
CA LEU A 473 -3.29 -8.66 31.48
C LEU A 473 -2.35 -9.46 32.40
N TYR A 474 -2.80 -10.63 32.85
CA TYR A 474 -2.02 -11.55 33.68
C TYR A 474 -0.90 -12.22 32.86
N VAL A 475 -1.19 -12.66 31.64
CA VAL A 475 -0.17 -13.15 30.67
C VAL A 475 0.96 -12.14 30.52
N ARG A 476 0.60 -10.88 30.27
CA ARG A 476 1.60 -9.83 30.09
C ARG A 476 2.38 -9.56 31.38
N TRP A 477 1.71 -9.48 32.52
CA TRP A 477 2.39 -9.26 33.81
C TRP A 477 3.42 -10.36 34.11
N LYS A 478 3.04 -11.64 33.93
CA LYS A 478 3.94 -12.78 34.11
C LYS A 478 5.16 -12.68 33.19
N HIS A 479 4.95 -12.40 31.90
CA HIS A 479 6.03 -12.20 30.93
C HIS A 479 6.95 -11.04 31.33
N ALA A 480 6.39 -9.85 31.60
CA ALA A 480 7.16 -8.66 31.95
C ALA A 480 7.98 -8.87 33.23
N ARG A 481 7.43 -9.57 34.22
CA ARG A 481 8.11 -9.91 35.48
C ARG A 481 9.29 -10.85 35.26
N VAL A 482 9.11 -11.93 34.49
CA VAL A 482 10.20 -12.86 34.16
C VAL A 482 11.34 -12.13 33.44
N ARG A 483 11.00 -11.29 32.46
CA ARG A 483 11.98 -10.47 31.73
C ARG A 483 12.68 -9.44 32.61
N LEU A 484 11.94 -8.76 33.51
CA LEU A 484 12.52 -7.83 34.47
C LEU A 484 13.54 -8.54 35.37
N ASN A 485 13.13 -9.63 36.01
CA ASN A 485 13.98 -10.40 36.91
C ASN A 485 15.22 -10.88 36.19
N ARG A 486 15.07 -11.31 34.92
CA ARG A 486 16.19 -11.74 34.11
C ARG A 486 17.17 -10.60 33.82
N ARG A 487 16.70 -9.45 33.36
CA ARG A 487 17.55 -8.29 33.07
C ARG A 487 18.25 -7.76 34.32
N VAL A 488 17.58 -7.75 35.48
CA VAL A 488 18.20 -7.38 36.75
C VAL A 488 19.37 -8.30 37.08
N LEU A 489 19.21 -9.62 36.95
CA LEU A 489 20.30 -10.57 37.15
C LEU A 489 21.45 -10.32 36.15
N ASP A 490 21.12 -10.15 34.86
CA ASP A 490 22.11 -9.93 33.79
C ASP A 490 22.95 -8.66 34.02
N GLU A 491 22.33 -7.57 34.46
CA GLU A 491 23.00 -6.28 34.67
C GLU A 491 23.76 -6.24 36.00
N VAL A 492 23.20 -6.82 37.09
CA VAL A 492 23.92 -6.91 38.38
C VAL A 492 25.14 -7.81 38.27
N PHE A 493 25.03 -8.95 37.58
CA PHE A 493 26.10 -9.94 37.42
C PHE A 493 26.77 -9.92 36.04
N ALA A 494 26.79 -8.76 35.39
CA ALA A 494 27.38 -8.58 34.06
C ALA A 494 28.80 -9.19 33.97
N GLY A 495 29.02 -10.03 32.95
CA GLY A 495 30.28 -10.73 32.71
C GLY A 495 30.56 -11.96 33.60
N LEU A 496 29.68 -12.26 34.57
CA LEU A 496 29.70 -13.50 35.35
C LEU A 496 28.66 -14.51 34.84
N ILE A 497 27.61 -14.01 34.21
CA ILE A 497 26.57 -14.80 33.53
C ILE A 497 26.42 -14.32 32.08
N GLN A 498 25.96 -15.21 31.21
CA GLN A 498 25.58 -14.90 29.85
C GLN A 498 24.26 -14.12 29.87
N PRO A 499 24.13 -12.98 29.19
CA PRO A 499 22.86 -12.23 29.13
C PRO A 499 21.72 -13.06 28.53
N GLY A 500 20.52 -12.95 29.11
CA GLY A 500 19.32 -13.58 28.61
C GLY A 500 18.75 -12.82 27.42
N LYS A 501 18.22 -13.54 26.44
CA LYS A 501 17.66 -12.94 25.23
C LYS A 501 16.16 -12.67 25.40
N ALA A 502 15.65 -11.72 24.63
CA ALA A 502 14.21 -11.49 24.55
C ALA A 502 13.49 -12.72 23.96
N GLY A 503 12.23 -12.92 24.33
CA GLY A 503 11.38 -13.94 23.72
C GLY A 503 10.92 -13.56 22.32
N LEU A 504 9.71 -13.99 21.94
CA LEU A 504 9.17 -13.76 20.59
C LEU A 504 8.98 -12.28 20.23
N TYR A 505 8.68 -11.43 21.21
CA TYR A 505 8.34 -10.02 21.03
C TYR A 505 9.18 -9.13 21.95
N PRO A 506 9.29 -7.82 21.67
CA PRO A 506 10.05 -6.88 22.49
C PRO A 506 9.66 -6.93 23.98
N ASP A 507 10.65 -6.69 24.84
CA ASP A 507 10.46 -6.70 26.30
C ASP A 507 9.43 -5.67 26.76
N LEU A 508 9.39 -4.50 26.12
CA LEU A 508 8.50 -3.37 26.44
C LEU A 508 7.26 -3.37 25.52
N GLU A 509 6.10 -3.05 26.07
CA GLU A 509 4.89 -2.88 25.24
C GLU A 509 4.91 -1.61 24.40
N LEU A 510 4.31 -1.70 23.24
CA LEU A 510 3.94 -0.60 22.36
C LEU A 510 2.57 -0.07 22.79
N ASN A 511 2.38 1.24 22.79
CA ASN A 511 1.06 1.85 22.90
C ASN A 511 0.45 1.98 21.50
N SER A 512 -0.30 0.97 21.06
CA SER A 512 -0.97 0.95 19.77
C SER A 512 -2.27 1.79 19.75
N PRO A 513 -2.73 2.25 18.57
CA PRO A 513 -4.05 2.83 18.43
C PRO A 513 -5.17 1.86 18.83
N THR A 514 -6.19 2.35 19.52
CA THR A 514 -7.39 1.58 19.86
C THR A 514 -8.38 1.55 18.70
N GLN A 515 -9.35 0.64 18.75
CA GLN A 515 -10.43 0.58 17.77
C GLN A 515 -11.23 1.89 17.73
N THR A 516 -11.53 2.47 18.89
CA THR A 516 -12.22 3.77 18.98
C THR A 516 -11.42 4.89 18.32
N GLU A 517 -10.09 4.90 18.46
CA GLU A 517 -9.25 5.91 17.83
C GLU A 517 -9.18 5.75 16.31
N ALA A 518 -9.22 4.51 15.80
CA ALA A 518 -9.36 4.25 14.36
C ALA A 518 -10.69 4.76 13.81
N GLU A 519 -11.79 4.57 14.55
CA GLU A 519 -13.11 5.12 14.20
C GLU A 519 -13.12 6.65 14.24
N ILE A 520 -12.45 7.27 15.22
CA ILE A 520 -12.28 8.73 15.30
C ILE A 520 -11.47 9.23 14.11
N ALA A 521 -10.34 8.59 13.77
CA ALA A 521 -9.52 8.96 12.63
C ALA A 521 -10.29 8.86 11.30
N PHE A 522 -11.11 7.82 11.15
CA PHE A 522 -12.02 7.66 10.02
C PHE A 522 -13.05 8.79 9.95
N ALA A 523 -13.74 9.08 11.06
CA ALA A 523 -14.74 10.13 11.12
C ALA A 523 -14.15 11.53 10.83
N GLN A 524 -12.99 11.83 11.40
CA GLN A 524 -12.25 13.07 11.13
C GLN A 524 -11.91 13.20 9.65
N TYR A 525 -11.38 12.14 9.04
CA TYR A 525 -11.06 12.17 7.61
C TYR A 525 -12.30 12.38 6.74
N VAL A 526 -13.42 11.70 7.03
CA VAL A 526 -14.68 11.88 6.28
C VAL A 526 -15.15 13.34 6.35
N HIS A 527 -15.06 13.99 7.51
CA HIS A 527 -15.41 15.39 7.68
C HIS A 527 -14.48 16.34 6.90
N GLU A 528 -13.19 16.06 6.91
CA GLU A 528 -12.21 16.84 6.13
C GLU A 528 -12.42 16.67 4.61
N ALA A 529 -12.71 15.45 4.17
CA ALA A 529 -13.00 15.13 2.78
C ALA A 529 -14.31 15.78 2.31
N ASP A 530 -15.35 15.81 3.15
CA ASP A 530 -16.60 16.54 2.91
C ASP A 530 -16.36 18.05 2.71
N LYS A 531 -15.55 18.66 3.58
CA LYS A 531 -15.17 20.07 3.45
C LYS A 531 -14.40 20.33 2.15
N ARG A 532 -13.43 19.48 1.81
CA ARG A 532 -12.67 19.58 0.55
C ARG A 532 -13.57 19.41 -0.67
N GLU A 533 -14.50 18.45 -0.65
CA GLU A 533 -15.48 18.24 -1.71
C GLU A 533 -16.35 19.49 -1.91
N LYS A 534 -16.95 20.01 -0.83
CA LYS A 534 -17.77 21.23 -0.84
C LYS A 534 -16.99 22.46 -1.33
N ALA A 535 -15.69 22.53 -1.06
CA ALA A 535 -14.81 23.60 -1.52
C ALA A 535 -14.28 23.40 -2.96
N GLY A 536 -14.55 22.26 -3.60
CA GLY A 536 -13.96 21.91 -4.90
C GLY A 536 -12.44 21.68 -4.85
N GLN A 537 -11.93 21.28 -3.69
CA GLN A 537 -10.50 21.13 -3.36
C GLN A 537 -10.13 19.69 -3.00
N LEU A 538 -10.77 18.71 -3.62
CA LEU A 538 -10.39 17.30 -3.44
C LEU A 538 -8.94 17.07 -3.86
N LYS A 539 -8.22 16.25 -3.10
CA LYS A 539 -6.87 15.80 -3.47
C LYS A 539 -6.98 15.00 -4.79
N PRO A 540 -5.99 15.08 -5.69
CA PRO A 540 -5.98 14.26 -6.90
C PRO A 540 -6.14 12.77 -6.58
N GLY A 541 -7.15 12.12 -7.17
CA GLY A 541 -7.45 10.70 -6.92
C GLY A 541 -8.19 10.41 -5.60
N GLU A 542 -8.55 11.43 -4.82
CA GLU A 542 -9.45 11.30 -3.66
C GLU A 542 -10.87 11.01 -4.17
N ILE A 543 -11.43 9.88 -3.74
CA ILE A 543 -12.76 9.45 -4.15
C ILE A 543 -13.73 9.70 -3.00
N VAL A 544 -14.58 10.71 -3.18
CA VAL A 544 -15.65 11.06 -2.26
C VAL A 544 -16.98 10.86 -3.00
N HIS A 545 -17.79 9.94 -2.49
CA HIS A 545 -19.13 9.70 -2.99
C HIS A 545 -20.13 10.23 -2.00
N ARG A 546 -20.96 11.16 -2.45
CA ARG A 546 -22.16 11.54 -1.71
C ARG A 546 -23.27 10.59 -2.13
N ASP A 547 -23.81 9.83 -1.18
CA ASP A 547 -24.95 8.97 -1.43
C ASP A 547 -26.15 9.88 -1.83
N PRO A 548 -26.67 9.75 -3.06
CA PRO A 548 -27.78 10.58 -3.56
C PRO A 548 -29.06 10.40 -2.73
N LYS A 549 -29.18 9.33 -1.95
CA LYS A 549 -30.39 8.98 -1.20
C LYS A 549 -30.42 9.62 0.18
N ASN A 550 -29.32 9.69 0.91
CA ASN A 550 -29.30 10.18 2.30
C ASN A 550 -28.28 11.30 2.54
N GLY A 551 -27.50 11.70 1.52
CA GLY A 551 -26.49 12.75 1.62
C GLY A 551 -25.22 12.34 2.37
N ARG A 552 -25.09 11.07 2.79
CA ARG A 552 -23.91 10.55 3.49
C ARG A 552 -22.69 10.62 2.59
N VAL A 553 -21.59 11.09 3.18
CA VAL A 553 -20.28 11.12 2.56
C VAL A 553 -19.63 9.76 2.78
N GLN A 554 -19.35 9.06 1.70
CA GLN A 554 -18.57 7.84 1.67
C GLN A 554 -17.24 8.15 1.02
N VAL A 555 -16.15 7.76 1.68
CA VAL A 555 -14.81 7.88 1.15
C VAL A 555 -14.35 6.53 0.64
N ALA A 556 -13.71 6.51 -0.52
CA ALA A 556 -13.18 5.31 -1.13
C ALA A 556 -11.80 5.57 -1.71
N GLY A 557 -11.16 4.50 -2.18
CA GLY A 557 -9.87 4.55 -2.84
C GLY A 557 -8.67 4.57 -1.90
N GLN A 558 -7.50 4.33 -2.48
CA GLN A 558 -6.23 4.21 -1.75
C GLN A 558 -5.87 5.50 -1.00
N ILE A 559 -6.09 6.67 -1.60
CA ILE A 559 -5.80 7.97 -0.98
C ILE A 559 -6.49 8.08 0.39
N SER A 560 -7.80 7.80 0.42
CA SER A 560 -8.59 7.87 1.65
C SER A 560 -8.08 6.95 2.75
N VAL A 561 -7.76 5.70 2.41
CA VAL A 561 -7.22 4.73 3.38
C VAL A 561 -5.87 5.21 3.91
N MET A 562 -5.00 5.72 3.05
CA MET A 562 -3.66 6.15 3.46
C MET A 562 -3.69 7.42 4.31
N GLU A 563 -4.62 8.34 4.07
CA GLU A 563 -4.80 9.54 4.91
C GLU A 563 -5.33 9.17 6.31
N ILE A 564 -6.21 8.18 6.42
CA ILE A 564 -6.64 7.64 7.72
C ILE A 564 -5.45 6.96 8.41
N ASN A 565 -4.70 6.13 7.69
CA ASN A 565 -3.47 5.51 8.21
C ASN A 565 -2.44 6.57 8.63
N ALA A 566 -2.37 7.72 7.95
CA ALA A 566 -1.49 8.83 8.33
C ALA A 566 -1.83 9.36 9.72
N LYS A 567 -3.12 9.57 10.01
CA LYS A 567 -3.59 10.01 11.33
C LYS A 567 -3.28 8.98 12.41
N LEU A 568 -3.50 7.70 12.13
CA LEU A 568 -3.18 6.61 13.06
C LEU A 568 -1.68 6.44 13.29
N ALA A 569 -0.86 6.61 12.25
CA ALA A 569 0.59 6.57 12.36
C ALA A 569 1.10 7.72 13.23
N LYS A 570 0.50 8.92 13.11
CA LYS A 570 0.80 10.06 13.97
C LYS A 570 0.44 9.76 15.42
N LEU A 571 -0.74 9.19 15.66
CA LEU A 571 -1.15 8.78 17.00
C LEU A 571 -0.23 7.73 17.61
N LEU A 572 0.18 6.73 16.82
CA LEU A 572 1.16 5.72 17.23
C LEU A 572 2.50 6.36 17.59
N PHE A 573 2.96 7.32 16.78
CA PHE A 573 4.17 8.08 17.05
C PHE A 573 4.08 8.84 18.38
N ASP A 574 3.00 9.58 18.59
CA ASP A 574 2.82 10.42 19.78
C ASP A 574 2.65 9.58 21.07
N LYS A 575 2.00 8.42 20.98
CA LYS A 575 1.80 7.51 22.13
C LYS A 575 3.05 6.79 22.63
N ASN A 576 4.14 6.82 21.87
CA ASN A 576 5.35 6.06 22.17
C ASN A 576 6.60 6.95 22.23
N PRO A 577 6.64 8.03 23.05
CA PRO A 577 7.64 9.09 22.96
C PRO A 577 9.10 8.61 23.13
N ASP A 578 9.31 7.54 23.91
CA ASP A 578 10.64 7.02 24.26
C ASP A 578 11.25 6.08 23.20
N ARG A 579 10.54 5.83 22.08
CA ARG A 579 11.01 4.90 21.03
C ARG A 579 11.47 5.66 19.79
N ASP A 580 12.56 5.24 19.17
CA ASP A 580 12.91 5.73 17.84
C ASP A 580 12.01 5.11 16.77
N PHE A 581 11.75 5.87 15.70
CA PHE A 581 10.97 5.42 14.55
C PHE A 581 11.82 5.38 13.28
N PHE A 582 11.71 4.28 12.56
CA PHE A 582 12.36 4.06 11.27
C PHE A 582 11.31 3.71 10.24
N ILE A 583 11.46 4.21 9.01
CA ILE A 583 10.44 4.10 7.98
C ILE A 583 10.99 3.47 6.72
N GLU A 584 10.45 2.30 6.39
CA GLU A 584 10.55 1.69 5.08
C GLU A 584 9.29 2.11 4.29
N VAL A 585 9.42 3.14 3.46
CA VAL A 585 8.27 3.85 2.88
C VAL A 585 7.53 2.97 1.86
N SER A 586 6.30 2.61 2.20
CA SER A 586 5.33 2.03 1.24
C SER A 586 4.55 3.17 0.58
N TYR A 587 3.87 3.99 1.40
CA TYR A 587 3.10 5.14 0.96
C TYR A 587 3.58 6.42 1.67
N PRO A 588 3.75 7.54 0.97
CA PRO A 588 4.19 8.78 1.59
C PRO A 588 3.11 9.37 2.51
N LEU A 589 3.44 9.62 3.77
CA LEU A 589 2.54 10.26 4.74
C LEU A 589 3.01 11.70 4.98
N GLU A 590 2.21 12.68 4.55
CA GLU A 590 2.65 14.09 4.43
C GLU A 590 3.20 14.68 5.73
N TRP A 591 2.58 14.37 6.86
CA TRP A 591 3.00 14.90 8.17
C TRP A 591 4.40 14.45 8.59
N MET A 592 4.92 13.35 8.04
CA MET A 592 6.22 12.80 8.42
C MET A 592 7.38 13.59 7.81
N TYR A 593 7.22 14.17 6.61
CA TYR A 593 8.32 14.78 5.87
C TYR A 593 9.14 15.85 6.62
N PRO A 594 8.56 16.75 7.42
CA PRO A 594 9.32 17.68 8.26
C PRO A 594 10.31 16.99 9.20
N HIS A 595 10.01 15.76 9.61
CA HIS A 595 10.74 14.97 10.60
C HIS A 595 11.71 13.96 9.98
N LEU A 596 11.67 13.72 8.67
CA LEU A 596 12.45 12.66 8.02
C LEU A 596 13.90 13.06 7.75
N THR A 597 14.81 12.11 7.97
CA THR A 597 16.22 12.17 7.56
C THR A 597 16.67 10.86 6.91
N PRO A 598 17.66 10.88 6.00
CA PRO A 598 18.26 9.67 5.43
C PRO A 598 18.84 8.75 6.52
N TYR A 599 18.67 7.43 6.37
CA TYR A 599 19.23 6.42 7.28
C TYR A 599 19.55 5.12 6.52
N GLY A 600 20.73 5.05 5.94
CA GLY A 600 21.14 3.92 5.10
C GLY A 600 20.20 3.73 3.90
N ILE A 601 19.55 2.57 3.82
CA ILE A 601 18.58 2.24 2.78
C ILE A 601 17.14 2.67 3.11
N ILE A 602 16.88 3.17 4.32
CA ILE A 602 15.56 3.62 4.78
C ILE A 602 15.64 5.07 5.33
N LEU A 603 14.58 5.54 6.00
CA LEU A 603 14.52 6.85 6.63
C LEU A 603 14.40 6.72 8.16
N LYS A 604 14.94 7.70 8.90
CA LYS A 604 14.66 7.90 10.32
C LYS A 604 13.58 8.98 10.47
N LEU A 605 12.59 8.73 11.31
CA LEU A 605 11.56 9.69 11.70
C LEU A 605 11.95 10.30 13.05
N ASN A 606 12.41 11.56 13.02
CA ASN A 606 12.88 12.27 14.21
C ASN A 606 11.71 12.83 15.03
N ARG A 607 11.88 12.93 16.34
CA ARG A 607 10.87 13.50 17.25
C ARG A 607 10.59 14.96 16.94
N GLU A 608 11.66 15.71 16.82
CA GLU A 608 11.60 17.12 16.45
C GLU A 608 11.57 17.27 14.94
N GLU A 609 10.93 18.34 14.47
CA GLU A 609 11.05 18.74 13.07
C GLU A 609 12.52 19.02 12.75
N VAL A 610 12.97 18.54 11.60
CA VAL A 610 14.32 18.78 11.11
C VAL A 610 14.27 20.03 10.23
N PRO A 611 14.82 21.18 10.67
CA PRO A 611 14.64 22.44 9.93
C PRO A 611 15.31 22.42 8.56
N GLU A 612 16.47 21.76 8.46
CA GLU A 612 17.26 21.65 7.24
C GLU A 612 17.97 20.30 7.15
N ILE A 613 18.06 19.75 5.94
CA ILE A 613 18.96 18.64 5.65
C ILE A 613 20.36 19.20 5.47
N THR A 614 21.22 18.93 6.46
CA THR A 614 22.57 19.49 6.53
C THR A 614 23.53 18.91 5.48
N ASP A 615 24.61 19.62 5.19
CA ASP A 615 25.67 19.13 4.27
C ASP A 615 26.26 17.79 4.73
N GLU A 616 26.37 17.60 6.04
CA GLU A 616 26.86 16.35 6.61
C GLU A 616 25.89 15.19 6.38
N MET A 617 24.57 15.42 6.51
CA MET A 617 23.56 14.41 6.20
C MET A 617 23.60 14.00 4.72
N MET A 618 23.72 14.97 3.80
CA MET A 618 23.83 14.69 2.37
C MET A 618 25.13 13.95 2.01
N ARG A 619 26.25 14.35 2.63
CA ARG A 619 27.55 13.67 2.43
C ARG A 619 27.47 12.20 2.86
N LYS A 620 26.87 11.93 4.02
CA LYS A 620 26.65 10.56 4.52
C LYS A 620 25.75 9.75 3.61
N ASP A 621 24.64 10.32 3.14
CA ASP A 621 23.73 9.68 2.18
C ASP A 621 24.45 9.32 0.87
N ARG A 622 25.18 10.27 0.27
CA ARG A 622 25.98 10.04 -0.94
C ARG A 622 27.03 8.96 -0.74
N ARG A 623 27.81 9.05 0.36
CA ARG A 623 28.87 8.09 0.66
C ARG A 623 28.31 6.69 0.86
N PHE A 624 27.21 6.56 1.59
CA PHE A 624 26.53 5.29 1.82
C PHE A 624 26.07 4.68 0.49
N TRP A 625 25.32 5.43 -0.31
CA TRP A 625 24.76 4.91 -1.56
C TRP A 625 25.80 4.64 -2.64
N ALA A 626 26.91 5.39 -2.70
CA ALA A 626 28.04 5.06 -3.57
C ALA A 626 28.63 3.68 -3.22
N LYS A 627 28.90 3.43 -1.94
CA LYS A 627 29.37 2.12 -1.44
C LYS A 627 28.32 1.02 -1.61
N TYR A 628 27.04 1.33 -1.43
CA TYR A 628 25.97 0.34 -1.53
C TYR A 628 25.72 -0.06 -2.99
N GLN A 629 25.73 0.93 -3.89
CA GLN A 629 25.55 0.74 -5.33
C GLN A 629 26.63 -0.16 -5.95
N SER A 630 27.85 -0.18 -5.39
CA SER A 630 28.90 -1.09 -5.86
C SER A 630 28.52 -2.57 -5.75
N ARG A 631 27.63 -2.93 -4.83
CA ARG A 631 27.08 -4.30 -4.69
C ARG A 631 25.98 -4.61 -5.68
N LEU A 632 25.33 -3.58 -6.22
CA LEU A 632 24.18 -3.69 -7.12
C LEU A 632 24.65 -3.52 -8.57
N THR A 633 24.69 -2.28 -9.07
CA THR A 633 24.98 -1.96 -10.48
C THR A 633 26.42 -1.54 -10.75
N GLY A 634 27.24 -1.38 -9.71
CA GLY A 634 28.53 -0.71 -9.80
C GLY A 634 28.39 0.80 -9.61
N ASP A 635 29.37 1.42 -8.93
CA ASP A 635 29.38 2.86 -8.63
C ASP A 635 29.92 3.67 -9.84
N TRP A 636 29.02 3.98 -10.78
CA TRP A 636 29.35 4.69 -12.03
C TRP A 636 28.50 5.94 -12.27
N ILE A 637 27.49 6.20 -11.43
CA ILE A 637 26.60 7.36 -11.55
C ILE A 637 27.25 8.57 -10.88
N THR A 638 27.48 9.62 -11.66
CA THR A 638 27.99 10.92 -11.19
C THR A 638 26.95 12.03 -11.44
N ASP A 639 27.24 13.26 -11.00
CA ASP A 639 26.35 14.39 -11.29
C ASP A 639 26.23 14.67 -12.80
N GLU A 640 27.31 14.40 -13.55
CA GLU A 640 27.44 14.59 -14.99
C GLU A 640 26.76 13.49 -15.81
N THR A 641 26.53 12.31 -15.23
CA THR A 641 25.87 11.21 -15.93
C THR A 641 24.49 11.62 -16.43
N SER A 642 24.27 11.53 -17.73
CA SER A 642 23.03 11.94 -18.39
C SER A 642 21.95 10.86 -18.32
N ILE A 643 20.68 11.28 -18.46
CA ILE A 643 19.54 10.37 -18.55
C ILE A 643 19.68 9.44 -19.76
N ARG A 644 20.17 9.97 -20.89
CA ARG A 644 20.51 9.19 -22.08
C ARG A 644 21.48 8.04 -21.78
N GLU A 645 22.58 8.33 -21.07
CA GLU A 645 23.58 7.31 -20.73
C GLU A 645 22.98 6.21 -19.86
N ILE A 646 22.16 6.56 -18.87
CA ILE A 646 21.47 5.59 -18.00
C ILE A 646 20.50 4.73 -18.80
N GLY A 647 19.69 5.33 -19.68
CA GLY A 647 18.73 4.59 -20.49
C GLY A 647 19.41 3.60 -21.45
N LEU A 648 20.45 4.05 -22.15
CA LEU A 648 21.23 3.18 -23.04
C LEU A 648 21.95 2.07 -22.29
N TRP A 649 22.55 2.38 -21.13
CA TRP A 649 23.15 1.40 -20.26
C TRP A 649 22.13 0.38 -19.75
N ALA A 650 20.93 0.83 -19.35
CA ALA A 650 19.88 -0.06 -18.86
C ALA A 650 19.44 -1.06 -19.94
N VAL A 651 19.20 -0.59 -21.18
CA VAL A 651 18.86 -1.48 -22.30
C VAL A 651 20.00 -2.45 -22.60
N LYS A 652 21.25 -1.97 -22.63
CA LYS A 652 22.44 -2.80 -22.84
C LYS A 652 22.56 -3.90 -21.78
N THR A 653 22.41 -3.54 -20.50
CA THR A 653 22.65 -4.43 -19.36
C THR A 653 21.47 -5.35 -19.06
N TYR A 654 20.27 -4.80 -18.87
CA TYR A 654 19.10 -5.58 -18.40
C TYR A 654 18.35 -6.28 -19.53
N LYS A 655 18.28 -5.68 -20.72
CA LYS A 655 17.54 -6.27 -21.86
C LYS A 655 18.46 -7.11 -22.75
N ARG A 656 19.59 -6.53 -23.20
CA ARG A 656 20.52 -7.21 -24.12
C ARG A 656 21.52 -8.13 -23.44
N TRP A 657 21.67 -8.06 -22.12
CA TRP A 657 22.64 -8.86 -21.37
C TRP A 657 24.11 -8.63 -21.80
N GLU A 658 24.43 -7.44 -22.30
CA GLU A 658 25.79 -7.05 -22.67
C GLU A 658 26.51 -6.47 -21.43
N LEU A 659 27.20 -7.34 -20.69
CA LEU A 659 27.81 -7.00 -19.39
C LEU A 659 29.24 -6.44 -19.48
N ASP A 660 29.69 -6.02 -20.66
CA ASP A 660 30.99 -5.38 -20.84
C ASP A 660 31.05 -4.05 -20.07
N GLY A 661 31.97 -3.97 -19.11
CA GLY A 661 32.13 -2.82 -18.22
C GLY A 661 31.20 -2.82 -16.99
N TYR A 662 30.35 -3.85 -16.82
CA TYR A 662 29.51 -3.97 -15.63
C TYR A 662 30.33 -4.46 -14.42
N THR A 663 30.37 -3.66 -13.37
CA THR A 663 31.20 -3.91 -12.16
C THR A 663 30.41 -4.35 -10.94
N GLY A 664 29.08 -4.34 -11.00
CA GLY A 664 28.19 -4.82 -9.95
C GLY A 664 28.02 -6.35 -9.92
N ASP A 665 27.11 -6.84 -9.08
CA ASP A 665 26.79 -8.26 -9.01
C ASP A 665 25.92 -8.68 -10.20
N ARG A 666 26.41 -9.60 -11.04
CA ARG A 666 25.67 -10.10 -12.20
C ARG A 666 24.35 -10.77 -11.82
N ALA A 667 24.21 -11.26 -10.59
CA ALA A 667 22.95 -11.77 -10.09
C ALA A 667 21.87 -10.67 -10.00
N PHE A 668 22.26 -9.41 -9.78
CA PHE A 668 21.33 -8.28 -9.72
C PHE A 668 20.68 -8.01 -11.08
N VAL A 669 21.39 -8.24 -12.19
CA VAL A 669 20.87 -8.05 -13.56
C VAL A 669 19.68 -8.96 -13.85
N ARG A 670 19.61 -10.14 -13.22
CA ARG A 670 18.52 -11.11 -13.40
C ARG A 670 17.41 -11.05 -12.33
N ASP A 671 17.60 -10.29 -11.26
CA ASP A 671 16.64 -10.24 -10.15
C ASP A 671 15.77 -8.98 -10.24
N GLU A 672 14.65 -9.10 -10.94
CA GLU A 672 13.68 -8.00 -11.10
C GLU A 672 13.07 -7.56 -9.76
N ALA A 673 12.91 -8.48 -8.80
CA ALA A 673 12.36 -8.14 -7.49
C ALA A 673 13.35 -7.28 -6.69
N ALA A 674 14.63 -7.64 -6.70
CA ALA A 674 15.69 -6.83 -6.10
C ALA A 674 15.81 -5.46 -6.78
N GLN A 675 15.76 -5.40 -8.12
CA GLN A 675 15.77 -4.16 -8.88
C GLN A 675 14.64 -3.22 -8.43
N LYS A 676 13.39 -3.70 -8.41
CA LYS A 676 12.23 -2.92 -7.95
C LYS A 676 12.38 -2.48 -6.49
N ALA A 677 12.81 -3.39 -5.61
CA ALA A 677 12.91 -3.13 -4.18
C ALA A 677 13.95 -2.04 -3.85
N PHE A 678 15.18 -2.17 -4.35
CA PHE A 678 16.24 -1.16 -4.10
C PHE A 678 15.98 0.16 -4.83
N SER A 679 15.37 0.11 -6.02
CA SER A 679 14.86 1.32 -6.69
C SER A 679 13.84 2.04 -5.80
N LYS A 680 12.82 1.35 -5.27
CA LYS A 680 11.82 1.98 -4.40
C LYS A 680 12.43 2.59 -3.14
N LEU A 681 13.37 1.90 -2.49
CA LEU A 681 14.07 2.43 -1.32
C LEU A 681 14.82 3.73 -1.62
N ARG A 682 15.61 3.76 -2.71
CA ARG A 682 16.33 4.98 -3.11
C ARG A 682 15.38 6.09 -3.56
N GLY A 683 14.34 5.76 -4.31
CA GLY A 683 13.30 6.69 -4.74
C GLY A 683 12.56 7.33 -3.56
N SER A 684 12.31 6.58 -2.50
CA SER A 684 11.64 7.10 -1.29
C SER A 684 12.50 8.13 -0.54
N ILE A 685 13.82 7.97 -0.54
CA ILE A 685 14.76 8.99 -0.03
C ILE A 685 14.74 10.22 -0.94
N ALA A 686 14.64 10.03 -2.27
CA ALA A 686 14.50 11.13 -3.22
C ALA A 686 13.24 11.97 -2.93
N ASP A 687 12.13 11.33 -2.57
CA ASP A 687 10.87 12.02 -2.26
C ASP A 687 10.95 12.93 -1.04
N MET A 688 11.78 12.59 -0.05
CA MET A 688 12.09 13.49 1.06
C MET A 688 12.74 14.79 0.53
N TYR A 689 13.72 14.68 -0.37
CA TYR A 689 14.31 15.87 -1.00
C TYR A 689 13.29 16.64 -1.84
N ARG A 690 12.41 15.96 -2.58
CA ARG A 690 11.31 16.58 -3.35
C ARG A 690 10.43 17.45 -2.46
N TRP A 691 10.03 16.92 -1.30
CA TRP A 691 9.21 17.68 -0.36
C TRP A 691 9.95 18.92 0.16
N ARG A 692 11.27 18.81 0.46
CA ARG A 692 12.10 19.97 0.86
C ARG A 692 12.17 21.02 -0.24
N ILE A 693 12.35 20.62 -1.49
CA ILE A 693 12.38 21.52 -2.67
C ILE A 693 11.07 22.31 -2.76
N ALA A 694 9.92 21.64 -2.65
CA ALA A 694 8.61 22.30 -2.74
C ALA A 694 8.43 23.35 -1.63
N ASN A 695 8.85 23.03 -0.40
CA ASN A 695 8.78 23.97 0.72
C ASN A 695 9.74 25.16 0.56
N TYR A 696 10.96 24.94 0.06
CA TYR A 696 11.86 26.05 -0.25
C TYR A 696 11.31 26.94 -1.36
N LYS A 697 10.74 26.36 -2.43
CA LYS A 697 10.09 27.14 -3.49
C LYS A 697 8.96 28.01 -2.93
N LEU A 698 8.14 27.49 -2.02
CA LEU A 698 7.09 28.25 -1.35
C LEU A 698 7.67 29.36 -0.45
N ALA A 699 8.69 29.06 0.36
CA ALA A 699 9.34 30.06 1.20
C ALA A 699 9.96 31.20 0.38
N ILE A 700 10.57 30.89 -0.78
CA ILE A 700 11.15 31.86 -1.71
C ILE A 700 10.10 32.84 -2.26
N THR A 701 8.85 32.43 -2.46
CA THR A 701 7.79 33.33 -2.95
C THR A 701 7.26 34.26 -1.87
N GLN A 702 7.36 33.86 -0.60
CA GLN A 702 6.88 34.62 0.56
C GLN A 702 7.96 35.54 1.16
N GLU A 703 9.24 35.23 0.95
CA GLU A 703 10.37 35.98 1.51
C GLU A 703 10.58 37.33 0.81
N GLN A 704 10.59 38.40 1.61
CA GLN A 704 10.77 39.78 1.14
C GLN A 704 12.24 40.23 1.23
N ASP A 705 13.02 39.66 2.14
CA ASP A 705 14.44 39.94 2.30
C ASP A 705 15.26 39.28 1.16
N SER A 706 15.96 40.10 0.38
CA SER A 706 16.73 39.62 -0.78
C SER A 706 17.89 38.70 -0.41
N ALA A 707 18.52 38.90 0.75
CA ALA A 707 19.63 38.06 1.21
C ALA A 707 19.13 36.69 1.66
N LYS A 708 18.05 36.64 2.45
CA LYS A 708 17.41 35.38 2.86
C LYS A 708 16.82 34.63 1.68
N ARG A 709 16.21 35.36 0.74
CA ARG A 709 15.69 34.77 -0.49
C ARG A 709 16.81 34.12 -1.32
N ALA A 710 17.98 34.76 -1.41
CA ALA A 710 19.15 34.18 -2.10
C ALA A 710 19.67 32.92 -1.37
N GLU A 711 19.68 32.91 -0.03
CA GLU A 711 20.04 31.73 0.75
C GLU A 711 19.06 30.56 0.50
N LEU A 712 17.76 30.82 0.53
CA LEU A 712 16.73 29.82 0.25
C LEU A 712 16.85 29.26 -1.18
N MET A 713 17.16 30.10 -2.17
CA MET A 713 17.44 29.66 -3.55
C MET A 713 18.66 28.73 -3.62
N LEU A 714 19.70 28.99 -2.83
CA LEU A 714 20.87 28.10 -2.76
C LEU A 714 20.51 26.75 -2.14
N LYS A 715 19.69 26.75 -1.07
CA LYS A 715 19.17 25.53 -0.43
C LYS A 715 18.32 24.71 -1.39
N GLU A 716 17.38 25.36 -2.09
CA GLU A 716 16.54 24.74 -3.12
C GLU A 716 17.39 24.08 -4.21
N LYS A 717 18.37 24.81 -4.77
CA LYS A 717 19.24 24.30 -5.83
C LYS A 717 20.06 23.08 -5.37
N ARG A 718 20.56 23.12 -4.13
CA ARG A 718 21.30 22.01 -3.52
C ARG A 718 20.42 20.78 -3.33
N MET A 719 19.21 20.93 -2.80
CA MET A 719 18.26 19.82 -2.69
C MET A 719 17.87 19.25 -4.05
N THR A 720 17.65 20.11 -5.06
CA THR A 720 17.34 19.69 -6.43
C THR A 720 18.47 18.84 -7.03
N ARG A 721 19.74 19.15 -6.73
CA ARG A 721 20.88 18.32 -7.13
C ARG A 721 20.83 16.94 -6.49
N GLU A 722 20.60 16.86 -5.17
CA GLU A 722 20.53 15.57 -4.45
C GLU A 722 19.32 14.73 -4.87
N TYR A 723 18.17 15.37 -5.08
CA TYR A 723 16.96 14.74 -5.60
C TYR A 723 17.20 14.09 -6.97
N LEU A 724 17.78 14.84 -7.91
CA LEU A 724 18.11 14.31 -9.23
C LEU A 724 19.14 13.18 -9.16
N PHE A 725 20.16 13.30 -8.32
CA PHE A 725 21.17 12.26 -8.15
C PHE A 725 20.55 10.97 -7.61
N ALA A 726 19.72 11.07 -6.56
CA ALA A 726 19.01 9.92 -6.00
C ALA A 726 18.07 9.26 -7.01
N LEU A 727 17.32 10.03 -7.79
CA LEU A 727 16.45 9.49 -8.85
C LEU A 727 17.25 8.82 -9.97
N LYS A 728 18.40 9.36 -10.39
CA LYS A 728 19.28 8.73 -11.38
C LYS A 728 19.76 7.36 -10.91
N GLN A 729 20.23 7.25 -9.65
CA GLN A 729 20.60 5.96 -9.06
C GLN A 729 19.40 5.01 -9.00
N SER A 730 18.27 5.50 -8.52
CA SER A 730 17.03 4.74 -8.41
C SER A 730 16.55 4.18 -9.77
N TRP A 731 16.66 4.98 -10.83
CA TRP A 731 16.26 4.58 -12.17
C TRP A 731 17.28 3.63 -12.81
N ALA A 732 18.57 3.80 -12.52
CA ALA A 732 19.60 2.84 -12.90
C ALA A 732 19.36 1.47 -12.24
N PHE A 733 18.81 1.41 -11.02
CA PHE A 733 18.45 0.13 -10.38
C PHE A 733 17.26 -0.56 -11.03
N SER A 734 16.24 0.21 -11.45
CA SER A 734 15.06 -0.32 -12.14
C SER A 734 14.53 0.67 -13.18
N PRO A 735 14.74 0.40 -14.48
CA PRO A 735 14.35 1.32 -15.55
C PRO A 735 12.83 1.37 -15.78
N TYR A 736 12.09 0.45 -15.15
CA TYR A 736 10.63 0.29 -15.26
C TYR A 736 9.90 0.56 -13.93
N ASN A 737 10.55 1.26 -12.98
CA ASN A 737 9.85 1.74 -11.80
C ASN A 737 8.97 2.96 -12.15
N PRO A 738 7.62 2.83 -12.12
CA PRO A 738 6.71 3.86 -12.62
C PRO A 738 6.80 5.18 -11.84
N GLU A 739 7.00 5.12 -10.53
CA GLU A 739 7.05 6.29 -9.65
C GLU A 739 8.31 7.13 -9.91
N VAL A 740 9.47 6.46 -9.97
CA VAL A 740 10.76 7.09 -10.26
C VAL A 740 10.75 7.72 -11.65
N LEU A 741 10.17 7.02 -12.63
CA LEU A 741 10.02 7.52 -13.99
C LEU A 741 9.16 8.79 -14.03
N MET A 742 8.00 8.78 -13.36
CA MET A 742 7.13 9.96 -13.27
C MET A 742 7.85 11.14 -12.62
N HIS A 743 8.59 10.92 -11.54
CA HIS A 743 9.34 11.96 -10.85
C HIS A 743 10.45 12.56 -11.72
N LEU A 744 11.20 11.73 -12.45
CA LEU A 744 12.17 12.21 -13.42
C LEU A 744 11.49 12.99 -14.57
N ALA A 745 10.42 12.45 -15.15
CA ALA A 745 9.71 13.10 -16.26
C ALA A 745 9.13 14.46 -15.87
N GLN A 746 8.46 14.55 -14.72
CA GLN A 746 7.93 15.80 -14.17
C GLN A 746 9.04 16.81 -13.91
N GLN A 747 10.17 16.36 -13.35
CA GLN A 747 11.31 17.23 -13.09
C GLN A 747 11.95 17.74 -14.39
N MET A 748 12.07 16.90 -15.42
CA MET A 748 12.56 17.33 -16.75
C MET A 748 11.64 18.37 -17.37
N LEU A 749 10.32 18.16 -17.33
CA LEU A 749 9.33 19.11 -17.83
C LEU A 749 9.38 20.45 -17.10
N MET A 750 9.44 20.42 -15.76
CA MET A 750 9.51 21.63 -14.94
C MET A 750 10.78 22.42 -15.24
N MET A 751 11.96 21.78 -15.17
CA MET A 751 13.24 22.45 -15.46
C MET A 751 13.31 22.95 -16.90
N GLY A 752 12.78 22.19 -17.86
CA GLY A 752 12.75 22.60 -19.26
C GLY A 752 11.89 23.84 -19.48
N ASN A 753 10.73 23.90 -18.83
CA ASN A 753 9.86 25.09 -18.86
C ASN A 753 10.54 26.29 -18.20
N GLU A 754 11.13 26.12 -17.01
CA GLU A 754 11.84 27.19 -16.30
C GLU A 754 13.00 27.75 -17.16
N GLN A 755 13.83 26.87 -17.75
CA GLN A 755 14.92 27.25 -18.65
C GLN A 755 14.41 27.99 -19.89
N PHE A 756 13.33 27.52 -20.50
CA PHE A 756 12.74 28.18 -21.66
C PHE A 756 12.24 29.59 -21.31
N GLN A 757 11.55 29.77 -20.18
CA GLN A 757 11.08 31.08 -19.72
C GLN A 757 12.25 32.03 -19.38
N GLN A 758 13.37 31.49 -18.92
CA GLN A 758 14.62 32.24 -18.70
C GLN A 758 15.39 32.56 -19.99
N GLY A 759 14.92 32.08 -21.15
CA GLY A 759 15.57 32.28 -22.45
C GLY A 759 16.63 31.24 -22.81
N ASP A 760 16.91 30.27 -21.93
CA ASP A 760 17.81 29.15 -22.20
C ASP A 760 17.13 28.06 -23.03
N LYS A 761 16.95 28.34 -24.32
CA LYS A 761 16.38 27.39 -25.28
C LYS A 761 17.22 26.12 -25.44
N LYS A 762 18.53 26.21 -25.25
CA LYS A 762 19.45 25.07 -25.38
C LYS A 762 19.29 24.11 -24.20
N GLY A 763 19.21 24.65 -22.97
CA GLY A 763 18.88 23.88 -21.78
C GLY A 763 17.52 23.21 -21.89
N ALA A 764 16.50 23.97 -22.30
CA ALA A 764 15.14 23.44 -22.50
C ALA A 764 15.10 22.30 -23.54
N ALA A 765 15.83 22.44 -24.65
CA ALA A 765 15.97 21.37 -25.66
C ALA A 765 16.68 20.13 -25.09
N ALA A 766 17.69 20.31 -24.24
CA ALA A 766 18.34 19.18 -23.58
C ALA A 766 17.38 18.44 -22.63
N ARG A 767 16.50 19.16 -21.90
CA ARG A 767 15.47 18.53 -21.04
C ARG A 767 14.41 17.77 -21.85
N ARG A 768 14.02 18.29 -23.02
CA ARG A 768 13.16 17.59 -23.98
C ARG A 768 13.78 16.26 -24.40
N ASP A 769 15.06 16.27 -24.76
CA ASP A 769 15.77 15.08 -25.22
C ASP A 769 15.93 14.05 -24.09
N ASP A 770 16.22 14.50 -22.87
CA ASP A 770 16.24 13.63 -21.68
C ASP A 770 14.85 12.99 -21.44
N LEU A 771 13.76 13.76 -21.56
CA LEU A 771 12.40 13.22 -21.44
C LEU A 771 12.09 12.16 -22.49
N PHE A 772 12.53 12.36 -23.73
CA PHE A 772 12.43 11.34 -24.76
C PHE A 772 13.18 10.05 -24.37
N TYR A 773 14.43 10.16 -23.90
CA TYR A 773 15.22 8.99 -23.52
C TYR A 773 14.62 8.23 -22.31
N LEU A 774 13.97 8.92 -21.37
CA LEU A 774 13.17 8.28 -20.31
C LEU A 774 12.04 7.43 -20.90
N ILE A 775 11.22 8.05 -21.76
CA ILE A 775 10.04 7.41 -22.37
C ILE A 775 10.45 6.23 -23.24
N HIS A 776 11.42 6.45 -24.12
CA HIS A 776 11.89 5.42 -25.04
C HIS A 776 12.45 4.23 -24.27
N THR A 777 13.28 4.47 -23.26
CA THR A 777 13.81 3.39 -22.41
C THR A 777 12.68 2.65 -21.72
N PHE A 778 11.73 3.36 -21.10
CA PHE A 778 10.62 2.73 -20.39
C PHE A 778 9.77 1.83 -21.30
N GLN A 779 9.43 2.28 -22.51
CA GLN A 779 8.72 1.46 -23.50
C GLN A 779 9.46 0.19 -23.90
N GLN A 780 10.79 0.17 -23.80
CA GLN A 780 11.56 -1.06 -24.05
C GLN A 780 11.38 -2.11 -22.95
N PHE A 781 10.96 -1.72 -21.75
CA PHE A 781 10.78 -2.61 -20.59
C PHE A 781 9.31 -2.85 -20.21
N ASP A 782 8.41 -1.90 -20.47
CA ASP A 782 6.98 -1.98 -20.16
C ASP A 782 6.13 -1.28 -21.27
N PRO A 783 6.07 -1.86 -22.48
CA PRO A 783 5.36 -1.25 -23.62
C PRO A 783 3.85 -1.14 -23.40
N GLU A 784 3.25 -2.09 -22.67
CA GLU A 784 1.81 -2.16 -22.39
C GLU A 784 1.37 -1.23 -21.25
N SER A 785 2.31 -0.47 -20.66
CA SER A 785 1.98 0.46 -19.58
C SER A 785 1.04 1.57 -20.06
N THR A 786 -0.09 1.72 -19.38
CA THR A 786 -1.02 2.84 -19.59
C THR A 786 -0.35 4.22 -19.38
N MET A 787 0.77 4.25 -18.65
CA MET A 787 1.56 5.44 -18.41
C MET A 787 2.22 5.99 -19.67
N ASN A 788 2.55 5.14 -20.65
CA ASN A 788 3.22 5.55 -21.90
C ASN A 788 2.46 6.67 -22.60
N ARG A 789 1.13 6.54 -22.71
CA ARG A 789 0.27 7.56 -23.31
C ARG A 789 0.41 8.91 -22.62
N SER A 790 0.38 8.93 -21.29
CA SER A 790 0.47 10.17 -20.51
C SER A 790 1.83 10.86 -20.64
N LEU A 791 2.92 10.09 -20.62
CA LEU A 791 4.28 10.61 -20.76
C LEU A 791 4.52 11.19 -22.15
N ILE A 792 4.07 10.47 -23.18
CA ILE A 792 4.14 10.90 -24.58
C ILE A 792 3.34 12.19 -24.78
N GLN A 793 2.12 12.27 -24.24
CA GLN A 793 1.32 13.49 -24.30
C GLN A 793 2.04 14.65 -23.63
N GLY A 794 2.66 14.44 -22.45
CA GLY A 794 3.47 15.46 -21.78
C GLY A 794 4.64 15.96 -22.64
N LEU A 795 5.38 15.05 -23.29
CA LEU A 795 6.45 15.39 -24.22
C LEU A 795 5.94 16.21 -25.42
N LEU A 796 4.86 15.77 -26.07
CA LEU A 796 4.27 16.47 -27.22
C LEU A 796 3.74 17.85 -26.85
N GLN A 797 3.08 17.98 -25.70
CA GLN A 797 2.62 19.27 -25.18
C GLN A 797 3.79 20.21 -24.92
N PHE A 798 4.87 19.73 -24.31
CA PHE A 798 6.07 20.51 -24.06
C PHE A 798 6.72 21.02 -25.35
N ILE A 799 6.91 20.14 -26.34
CA ILE A 799 7.47 20.51 -27.65
C ILE A 799 6.61 21.58 -28.33
N THR A 800 5.29 21.39 -28.30
CA THR A 800 4.32 22.29 -28.92
C THR A 800 4.31 23.67 -28.25
N ALA A 801 4.31 23.71 -26.91
CA ALA A 801 4.29 24.94 -26.13
C ALA A 801 5.58 25.76 -26.28
N THR A 802 6.74 25.08 -26.32
CA THR A 802 8.06 25.72 -26.44
C THR A 802 8.49 25.96 -27.90
N LYS A 803 7.80 25.34 -28.86
CA LYS A 803 8.14 25.33 -30.30
C LYS A 803 9.55 24.79 -30.57
N LEU A 804 10.05 23.90 -29.71
CA LEU A 804 11.35 23.26 -29.85
C LEU A 804 11.23 22.03 -30.77
N PHE A 805 10.98 22.25 -32.05
CA PHE A 805 10.79 21.20 -33.06
C PHE A 805 12.10 20.68 -33.68
N ASP A 806 13.22 21.38 -33.46
CA ASP A 806 14.53 20.97 -33.94
C ASP A 806 15.09 19.81 -33.10
N ILE A 807 14.91 18.59 -33.59
CA ILE A 807 15.39 17.35 -32.98
C ILE A 807 16.60 16.89 -33.78
N GLN A 808 17.79 16.77 -33.20
CA GLN A 808 18.98 16.31 -33.93
C GLN A 808 19.17 14.79 -33.86
N ASP A 809 18.67 14.16 -32.80
CA ASP A 809 18.81 12.72 -32.55
C ASP A 809 17.93 11.89 -33.51
N ALA A 810 18.55 10.96 -34.25
CA ALA A 810 17.86 10.15 -35.26
C ALA A 810 16.84 9.17 -34.64
N LEU A 811 17.14 8.63 -33.47
CA LEU A 811 16.24 7.74 -32.75
C LEU A 811 15.00 8.52 -32.28
N PHE A 812 15.19 9.74 -31.77
CA PHE A 812 14.09 10.61 -31.37
C PHE A 812 13.23 11.03 -32.59
N ARG A 813 13.85 11.36 -33.72
CA ARG A 813 13.10 11.66 -34.95
C ARG A 813 12.22 10.50 -35.39
N GLN A 814 12.77 9.29 -35.42
CA GLN A 814 12.02 8.11 -35.81
C GLN A 814 10.85 7.85 -34.84
N PHE A 815 11.10 7.97 -33.54
CA PHE A 815 10.05 7.84 -32.52
C PHE A 815 8.88 8.80 -32.74
N ILE A 816 9.14 10.07 -33.04
CA ILE A 816 8.09 11.05 -33.31
C ILE A 816 7.35 10.73 -34.61
N LEU A 817 8.06 10.27 -35.65
CA LEU A 817 7.43 9.87 -36.91
C LEU A 817 6.44 8.72 -36.73
N ASP A 818 6.87 7.66 -36.04
CA ASP A 818 6.05 6.47 -35.77
C ASP A 818 4.79 6.86 -34.96
N LEU A 819 4.98 7.67 -33.92
CA LEU A 819 3.90 8.15 -33.07
C LEU A 819 2.86 9.00 -33.82
N LEU A 820 3.32 9.94 -34.65
CA LEU A 820 2.43 10.81 -35.40
C LEU A 820 1.70 10.07 -36.52
N GLU A 821 2.33 9.04 -37.09
CA GLU A 821 1.68 8.15 -38.07
C GLU A 821 0.54 7.36 -37.43
N GLU A 822 0.74 6.83 -36.22
CA GLU A 822 -0.30 6.16 -35.44
C GLU A 822 -1.47 7.11 -35.13
N LEU A 823 -1.20 8.30 -34.61
CA LEU A 823 -2.23 9.33 -34.32
C LEU A 823 -3.02 9.75 -35.56
N ASN A 824 -2.37 9.89 -36.71
CA ASN A 824 -3.03 10.27 -37.95
C ASN A 824 -3.89 9.15 -38.55
N SER A 825 -3.58 7.88 -38.23
CA SER A 825 -4.36 6.72 -38.67
C SER A 825 -5.61 6.45 -37.83
N GLY A 826 -5.65 6.95 -36.59
CA GLY A 826 -6.70 6.68 -35.59
C GLY A 826 -7.98 7.53 -35.68
N GLY A 827 -8.02 8.55 -36.55
CA GLY A 827 -9.22 9.38 -36.75
C GLY A 827 -9.49 10.45 -35.69
N ASP A 828 -8.54 10.72 -34.79
CA ASP A 828 -8.61 11.84 -33.84
C ASP A 828 -8.38 13.19 -34.56
N ASP A 829 -8.99 14.28 -34.06
CA ASP A 829 -8.72 15.65 -34.52
C ASP A 829 -7.26 16.04 -34.19
N VAL A 830 -6.31 15.64 -35.06
CA VAL A 830 -4.89 15.94 -34.89
C VAL A 830 -4.68 17.45 -34.97
N ASN A 831 -4.01 18.00 -33.96
CA ASN A 831 -3.65 19.41 -33.91
C ASN A 831 -2.98 19.85 -35.24
N PRO A 832 -3.49 20.87 -35.95
CA PRO A 832 -2.95 21.31 -37.25
C PRO A 832 -1.44 21.59 -37.22
N LEU A 833 -0.94 22.10 -36.10
CA LEU A 833 0.48 22.36 -35.88
C LEU A 833 1.31 21.06 -35.87
N MET A 834 0.77 20.00 -35.29
CA MET A 834 1.42 18.68 -35.23
C MET A 834 1.40 18.01 -36.60
N LEU A 835 0.35 18.22 -37.40
CA LEU A 835 0.28 17.72 -38.78
C LEU A 835 1.27 18.45 -39.70
N GLU A 836 1.43 19.77 -39.55
CA GLU A 836 2.48 20.52 -40.25
C GLU A 836 3.87 20.01 -39.88
N TRP A 837 4.10 19.75 -38.59
CA TRP A 837 5.37 19.22 -38.10
C TRP A 837 5.65 17.79 -38.59
N TYR A 838 4.65 16.90 -38.57
CA TYR A 838 4.72 15.54 -39.14
C TYR A 838 5.13 15.57 -40.62
N ASN A 839 4.47 16.42 -41.41
CA ASN A 839 4.78 16.54 -42.84
C ASN A 839 6.19 17.10 -43.07
N ALA A 840 6.65 18.06 -42.27
CA ALA A 840 8.01 18.58 -42.34
C ALA A 840 9.07 17.51 -41.99
N LEU A 841 8.85 16.75 -40.90
CA LEU A 841 9.70 15.63 -40.50
C LEU A 841 9.80 14.57 -41.60
N LYS A 842 8.66 14.19 -42.22
CA LYS A 842 8.61 13.23 -43.33
C LYS A 842 9.38 13.69 -44.57
N ARG A 843 9.49 15.02 -44.78
CA ARG A 843 10.29 15.64 -45.84
C ARG A 843 11.77 15.86 -45.45
N GLY A 844 12.16 15.57 -44.21
CA GLY A 844 13.52 15.80 -43.69
C GLY A 844 13.81 17.26 -43.26
N GLU A 845 12.81 18.13 -43.25
CA GLU A 845 12.90 19.56 -42.92
C GLU A 845 12.88 19.75 -41.40
N THR A 846 14.05 19.89 -40.76
CA THR A 846 14.12 19.85 -39.27
C THR A 846 14.88 21.01 -38.65
N ALA A 847 15.92 21.53 -39.31
CA ALA A 847 16.73 22.62 -38.76
C ALA A 847 16.07 24.01 -38.78
N SER A 848 14.87 24.16 -39.38
CA SER A 848 14.24 25.48 -39.62
C SER A 848 12.71 25.51 -39.53
N PHE A 849 12.06 24.45 -39.01
CA PHE A 849 10.60 24.43 -38.94
C PHE A 849 10.08 25.53 -38.00
N THR A 850 9.49 26.57 -38.59
CA THR A 850 8.82 27.66 -37.88
C THR A 850 7.35 27.62 -38.31
N PRO A 851 6.41 27.25 -37.44
CA PRO A 851 5.04 27.03 -37.86
C PRO A 851 4.36 28.32 -38.32
N THR A 852 3.51 28.19 -39.34
CA THR A 852 2.68 29.29 -39.84
C THR A 852 1.60 29.64 -38.80
N ALA A 853 1.38 30.94 -38.54
CA ALA A 853 0.43 31.40 -37.54
C ALA A 853 -1.00 30.89 -37.83
N THR A 854 -1.64 30.24 -36.85
CA THR A 854 -2.99 29.66 -36.95
C THR A 854 -4.08 30.76 -36.93
N PRO A 855 -5.26 30.53 -37.56
CA PRO A 855 -6.24 31.58 -37.87
C PRO A 855 -7.13 32.01 -36.70
N LYS A 856 -7.69 33.22 -36.84
CA LYS A 856 -8.53 33.96 -35.88
C LYS A 856 -9.72 33.15 -35.35
N GLN A 857 -9.89 33.20 -34.02
CA GLN A 857 -11.11 32.81 -33.29
C GLN A 857 -12.35 33.56 -33.81
N SER A 858 -13.44 32.83 -33.97
CA SER A 858 -14.77 33.34 -34.27
C SER A 858 -15.37 34.06 -33.03
N GLY A 859 -15.69 35.34 -33.20
CA GLY A 859 -16.45 36.12 -32.23
C GLY A 859 -17.95 35.81 -32.33
N GLY A 860 -18.66 35.87 -31.20
CA GLY A 860 -20.12 35.74 -31.23
C GLY A 860 -20.89 35.76 -29.91
N LEU A 861 -20.30 36.11 -28.75
CA LEU A 861 -21.05 35.98 -27.48
C LEU A 861 -21.11 37.20 -26.56
N GLY A 862 -20.48 38.34 -26.86
CA GLY A 862 -20.67 39.58 -26.07
C GLY A 862 -20.38 39.47 -24.56
N LEU A 863 -19.71 38.41 -24.14
CA LEU A 863 -19.20 38.15 -22.80
C LEU A 863 -17.72 38.57 -22.77
N SER A 864 -17.22 39.05 -21.63
CA SER A 864 -15.79 39.37 -21.53
C SER A 864 -14.94 38.11 -21.72
N SER A 865 -13.70 38.26 -22.20
CA SER A 865 -12.82 37.11 -22.44
C SER A 865 -12.58 36.27 -21.18
N GLN A 866 -12.58 36.90 -20.00
CA GLN A 866 -12.48 36.20 -18.71
C GLN A 866 -13.74 35.38 -18.38
N GLU A 867 -14.93 35.91 -18.64
CA GLU A 867 -16.19 35.19 -18.38
C GLU A 867 -16.39 34.03 -19.34
N ILE A 868 -16.02 34.19 -20.62
CA ILE A 868 -16.05 33.10 -21.61
C ILE A 868 -15.08 32.00 -21.19
N GLN A 869 -13.88 32.37 -20.75
CA GLN A 869 -12.85 31.40 -20.34
C GLN A 869 -13.24 30.66 -19.05
N GLN A 870 -13.85 31.33 -18.09
CA GLN A 870 -14.40 30.69 -16.88
C GLN A 870 -15.56 29.75 -17.20
N ILE A 871 -16.52 30.18 -18.01
CA ILE A 871 -17.66 29.34 -18.41
C ILE A 871 -17.19 28.14 -19.25
N GLN A 872 -16.20 28.32 -20.13
CA GLN A 872 -15.63 27.23 -20.92
C GLN A 872 -14.80 26.26 -20.08
N GLN A 873 -14.00 26.73 -19.12
CA GLN A 873 -13.28 25.85 -18.20
C GLN A 873 -14.24 25.04 -17.32
N GLN A 874 -15.28 25.68 -16.81
CA GLN A 874 -16.31 25.00 -16.02
C GLN A 874 -17.12 24.00 -16.87
N LEU A 875 -17.45 24.36 -18.10
CA LEU A 875 -18.11 23.47 -19.06
C LEU A 875 -17.24 22.25 -19.38
N LEU A 876 -15.95 22.45 -19.66
CA LEU A 876 -15.02 21.36 -19.97
C LEU A 876 -14.85 20.41 -18.78
N ALA A 877 -14.72 20.96 -17.56
CA ALA A 877 -14.63 20.16 -16.34
C ALA A 877 -15.92 19.37 -16.07
N LEU A 878 -17.09 19.98 -16.26
CA LEU A 878 -18.38 19.30 -16.10
C LEU A 878 -18.64 18.27 -17.20
N GLN A 879 -18.22 18.54 -18.44
CA GLN A 879 -18.26 17.57 -19.53
C GLN A 879 -17.36 16.37 -19.24
N GLN A 880 -16.12 16.60 -18.80
CA GLN A 880 -15.21 15.52 -18.41
C GLN A 880 -15.80 14.69 -17.26
N ARG A 881 -16.38 15.34 -16.25
CA ARG A 881 -17.06 14.64 -15.14
C ARG A 881 -18.29 13.87 -15.62
N HIS A 882 -19.07 14.42 -16.55
CA HIS A 882 -20.22 13.74 -17.12
C HIS A 882 -19.80 12.58 -18.04
N THR A 883 -18.70 12.70 -18.78
CA THR A 883 -18.15 11.59 -19.58
C THR A 883 -17.62 10.47 -18.68
N ALA A 884 -16.98 10.83 -17.56
CA ALA A 884 -16.51 9.87 -16.57
C ALA A 884 -17.67 9.17 -15.85
N ASN A 885 -18.76 9.90 -15.56
CA ASN A 885 -19.97 9.33 -14.98
C ASN A 885 -21.24 9.90 -15.66
N PRO A 886 -21.69 9.29 -16.77
CA PRO A 886 -22.88 9.74 -17.49
C PRO A 886 -24.19 9.57 -16.71
N SER A 887 -24.13 8.81 -15.61
CA SER A 887 -25.30 8.51 -14.79
C SER A 887 -25.50 9.47 -13.62
N ASP A 888 -24.57 10.39 -13.36
CA ASP A 888 -24.65 11.34 -12.24
C ASP A 888 -25.73 12.43 -12.48
N PRO A 889 -26.85 12.40 -11.74
CA PRO A 889 -27.95 13.34 -11.94
C PRO A 889 -27.59 14.79 -11.66
N GLN A 890 -26.69 15.03 -10.71
CA GLN A 890 -26.34 16.39 -10.31
C GLN A 890 -25.47 17.05 -11.38
N VAL A 891 -24.45 16.33 -11.86
CA VAL A 891 -23.59 16.81 -12.95
C VAL A 891 -24.40 17.00 -14.23
N THR A 892 -25.32 16.09 -14.55
CA THR A 892 -26.20 16.23 -15.71
C THR A 892 -27.13 17.45 -15.60
N LEU A 893 -27.71 17.72 -14.42
CA LEU A 893 -28.55 18.90 -14.20
C LEU A 893 -27.76 20.21 -14.22
N GLU A 894 -26.56 20.25 -13.64
CA GLU A 894 -25.66 21.42 -13.67
C GLU A 894 -25.23 21.72 -15.11
N LEU A 895 -24.84 20.68 -15.87
CA LEU A 895 -24.47 20.81 -17.28
C LEU A 895 -25.66 21.26 -18.13
N ALA A 896 -26.86 20.70 -17.93
CA ALA A 896 -28.08 21.15 -18.59
C ALA A 896 -28.41 22.61 -18.25
N THR A 897 -28.18 23.05 -17.02
CA THR A 897 -28.38 24.45 -16.58
C THR A 897 -27.39 25.40 -17.25
N ILE A 898 -26.14 25.00 -17.43
CA ILE A 898 -25.14 25.77 -18.19
C ILE A 898 -25.55 25.84 -19.66
N TYR A 899 -26.02 24.74 -20.26
CA TYR A 899 -26.53 24.76 -21.63
C TYR A 899 -27.74 25.68 -21.81
N LEU A 900 -28.68 25.70 -20.86
CA LEU A 900 -29.79 26.66 -20.84
C LEU A 900 -29.30 28.11 -20.76
N ARG A 901 -28.27 28.40 -19.94
CA ARG A 901 -27.66 29.75 -19.87
C ARG A 901 -26.97 30.15 -21.16
N LEU A 902 -26.36 29.19 -21.87
CA LEU A 902 -25.75 29.38 -23.19
C LEU A 902 -26.78 29.41 -24.34
N LYS A 903 -28.08 29.37 -24.04
CA LYS A 903 -29.20 29.27 -25.00
C LYS A 903 -29.12 28.04 -25.92
N GLN A 904 -28.55 26.96 -25.41
CA GLN A 904 -28.46 25.67 -26.09
C GLN A 904 -29.56 24.72 -25.57
N ASP A 905 -30.81 25.10 -25.81
CA ASP A 905 -31.99 24.44 -25.23
C ASP A 905 -32.12 22.97 -25.69
N ASP A 906 -31.73 22.66 -26.92
CA ASP A 906 -31.73 21.29 -27.46
C ASP A 906 -30.70 20.37 -26.77
N ALA A 907 -29.54 20.91 -26.41
CA ALA A 907 -28.50 20.17 -25.70
C ALA A 907 -28.93 19.89 -24.26
N ALA A 908 -29.52 20.89 -23.60
CA ALA A 908 -30.12 20.72 -22.28
C ALA A 908 -31.25 19.68 -22.29
N LEU A 909 -32.17 19.75 -23.26
CA LEU A 909 -33.30 18.82 -23.35
C LEU A 909 -32.85 17.37 -23.55
N LYS A 910 -31.83 17.12 -24.38
CA LYS A 910 -31.26 15.77 -24.59
C LYS A 910 -30.69 15.18 -23.30
N LEU A 911 -29.97 15.97 -22.51
CA LEU A 911 -29.42 15.55 -21.23
C LEU A 911 -30.53 15.18 -20.23
N ILE A 912 -31.57 16.01 -20.14
CA ILE A 912 -32.69 15.76 -19.23
C ILE A 912 -33.50 14.53 -19.67
N ASP A 913 -33.75 14.34 -20.96
CA ASP A 913 -34.43 13.16 -21.51
C ASP A 913 -33.64 11.86 -21.30
N ALA A 914 -32.31 11.93 -21.28
CA ALA A 914 -31.45 10.81 -20.91
C ALA A 914 -31.52 10.53 -19.41
N LEU A 915 -31.52 11.58 -18.59
CA LEU A 915 -31.55 11.48 -17.13
C LEU A 915 -32.82 10.80 -16.59
N VAL A 916 -34.00 11.13 -17.14
CA VAL A 916 -35.28 10.56 -16.66
C VAL A 916 -35.47 9.08 -16.96
N LYS A 917 -34.70 8.53 -17.92
CA LYS A 917 -34.72 7.10 -18.26
C LYS A 917 -33.99 6.25 -17.23
N GLN A 918 -33.27 6.86 -16.29
CA GLN A 918 -32.59 6.14 -15.24
C GLN A 918 -33.61 5.55 -14.24
N PRO A 919 -33.59 4.23 -13.99
CA PRO A 919 -34.54 3.56 -13.10
C PRO A 919 -34.37 3.95 -11.62
N THR A 920 -33.24 4.54 -11.25
CA THR A 920 -32.85 4.88 -9.87
C THR A 920 -33.01 6.36 -9.51
N LEU A 921 -33.55 7.18 -10.41
CA LEU A 921 -33.65 8.64 -10.22
C LEU A 921 -34.48 8.99 -8.97
N ASP A 922 -33.88 9.77 -8.06
CA ASP A 922 -34.46 10.09 -6.76
C ASP A 922 -35.63 11.08 -6.84
N ILE A 923 -36.40 11.15 -5.75
CA ILE A 923 -37.64 11.93 -5.66
C ILE A 923 -37.38 13.43 -5.83
N GLY A 924 -36.32 13.95 -5.20
CA GLY A 924 -35.96 15.37 -5.26
C GLY A 924 -35.53 15.77 -6.68
N THR A 925 -34.67 14.97 -7.29
CA THR A 925 -34.24 15.18 -8.68
C THR A 925 -35.41 15.14 -9.66
N ARG A 926 -36.40 14.26 -9.46
CA ARG A 926 -37.62 14.23 -10.29
C ARG A 926 -38.43 15.53 -10.20
N PHE A 927 -38.54 16.14 -9.02
CA PHE A 927 -39.17 17.46 -8.88
C PHE A 927 -38.37 18.56 -9.58
N THR A 928 -37.04 18.55 -9.48
CA THR A 928 -36.15 19.49 -10.18
C THR A 928 -36.26 19.34 -11.69
N VAL A 929 -36.21 18.10 -12.20
CA VAL A 929 -36.39 17.81 -13.63
C VAL A 929 -37.78 18.25 -14.11
N ALA A 930 -38.83 18.08 -13.31
CA ALA A 930 -40.15 18.60 -13.65
C ALA A 930 -40.14 20.13 -13.82
N SER A 931 -39.44 20.85 -12.95
CA SER A 931 -39.24 22.30 -13.08
C SER A 931 -38.46 22.66 -14.35
N VAL A 932 -37.40 21.92 -14.67
CA VAL A 932 -36.58 22.16 -15.87
C VAL A 932 -37.37 21.88 -17.16
N TYR A 933 -38.15 20.79 -17.21
CA TYR A 933 -39.06 20.53 -18.31
C TYR A 933 -40.09 21.66 -18.47
N ARG A 934 -40.62 22.18 -17.36
CA ARG A 934 -41.55 23.30 -17.39
C ARG A 934 -40.90 24.58 -17.94
N SER A 935 -39.63 24.87 -17.60
CA SER A 935 -38.90 26.01 -18.18
C SER A 935 -38.57 25.82 -19.68
N LEU A 936 -38.44 24.58 -20.14
CA LEU A 936 -38.23 24.21 -21.55
C LEU A 936 -39.55 24.09 -22.35
N GLY A 937 -40.70 24.47 -21.77
CA GLY A 937 -42.01 24.38 -22.42
C GLY A 937 -42.60 22.97 -22.51
N GLN A 938 -42.01 21.97 -21.85
CA GLN A 938 -42.42 20.55 -21.87
C GLN A 938 -43.37 20.21 -20.71
N ALA A 939 -44.55 20.83 -20.66
CA ALA A 939 -45.49 20.70 -19.53
C ALA A 939 -45.93 19.25 -19.24
N ALA A 940 -46.23 18.45 -20.27
CA ALA A 940 -46.67 17.06 -20.09
C ALA A 940 -45.60 16.18 -19.43
N LYS A 941 -44.33 16.34 -19.84
CA LYS A 941 -43.19 15.63 -19.23
C LYS A 941 -42.95 16.07 -17.78
N ALA A 942 -43.15 17.36 -17.50
CA ALA A 942 -43.08 17.87 -16.14
C ALA A 942 -44.13 17.24 -15.21
N ASP A 943 -45.38 17.15 -15.67
CA ASP A 943 -46.47 16.59 -14.86
C ASP A 943 -46.30 15.08 -14.63
N GLU A 944 -45.76 14.35 -15.60
CA GLU A 944 -45.40 12.94 -15.44
C GLU A 944 -44.33 12.73 -14.34
N GLN A 945 -43.26 13.53 -14.36
CA GLN A 945 -42.21 13.43 -13.34
C GLN A 945 -42.72 13.80 -11.94
N ASN A 946 -43.61 14.80 -11.83
CA ASN A 946 -44.26 15.15 -10.57
C ASN A 946 -45.11 14.00 -10.01
N ARG A 947 -45.84 13.26 -10.86
CA ARG A 947 -46.64 12.10 -10.44
C ARG A 947 -45.74 10.97 -9.92
N LEU A 948 -44.68 10.63 -10.65
CA LEU A 948 -43.75 9.57 -10.26
C LEU A 948 -43.03 9.89 -8.94
N ALA A 949 -42.63 11.16 -8.75
CA ALA A 949 -42.04 11.62 -7.50
C ALA A 949 -43.04 11.50 -6.33
N GLY A 950 -44.30 11.89 -6.55
CA GLY A 950 -45.36 11.78 -5.54
C GLY A 950 -45.66 10.34 -5.10
N ASP A 951 -45.70 9.39 -6.03
CA ASP A 951 -45.93 7.97 -5.72
C ASP A 951 -44.74 7.36 -4.94
N ALA A 952 -43.51 7.70 -5.32
CA ALA A 952 -42.30 7.27 -4.63
C ALA A 952 -42.17 7.86 -3.22
N LEU A 953 -42.59 9.10 -3.02
CA LEU A 953 -42.63 9.74 -1.70
C LEU A 953 -43.57 9.01 -0.73
N LYS A 954 -44.79 8.67 -1.18
CA LYS A 954 -45.75 7.91 -0.36
C LYS A 954 -45.20 6.54 0.08
N LYS A 955 -44.45 5.87 -0.80
CA LYS A 955 -43.80 4.60 -0.46
C LYS A 955 -42.72 4.80 0.61
N LEU A 956 -41.88 5.81 0.45
CA LEU A 956 -40.83 6.13 1.41
C LEU A 956 -41.40 6.50 2.81
N GLU A 957 -42.50 7.26 2.85
CA GLU A 957 -43.23 7.57 4.08
C GLU A 957 -43.72 6.28 4.79
N ALA A 958 -44.24 5.30 4.03
CA ALA A 958 -44.67 4.01 4.56
C ALA A 958 -43.49 3.16 5.08
N ASP A 959 -42.37 3.13 4.36
CA ASP A 959 -41.18 2.35 4.73
C ASP A 959 -40.55 2.86 6.04
N VAL A 960 -40.41 4.19 6.18
CA VAL A 960 -39.90 4.81 7.43
C VAL A 960 -40.85 4.57 8.59
N THR A 961 -42.17 4.57 8.34
CA THR A 961 -43.17 4.24 9.37
C THR A 961 -43.07 2.78 9.82
N ALA A 962 -42.79 1.86 8.89
CA ALA A 962 -42.64 0.43 9.19
C ALA A 962 -41.33 0.10 9.91
N LYS A 963 -40.25 0.86 9.69
CA LYS A 963 -38.93 0.66 10.33
C LYS A 963 -38.36 1.98 10.87
N PRO A 964 -38.82 2.46 12.04
CA PRO A 964 -38.38 3.74 12.61
C PRO A 964 -36.89 3.81 12.99
N GLY A 965 -36.24 2.65 13.19
CA GLY A 965 -34.81 2.54 13.51
C GLY A 965 -33.87 2.62 12.29
N ASP A 966 -34.41 2.61 11.07
CA ASP A 966 -33.61 2.80 9.85
C ASP A 966 -33.34 4.29 9.62
N PHE A 967 -32.25 4.77 10.24
CA PHE A 967 -31.86 6.18 10.21
C PHE A 967 -31.62 6.68 8.77
N ASP A 968 -31.17 5.81 7.86
CA ASP A 968 -30.88 6.19 6.48
C ASP A 968 -32.15 6.50 5.69
N GLN A 969 -33.20 5.70 5.87
CA GLN A 969 -34.51 5.99 5.28
C GLN A 969 -35.14 7.23 5.92
N ALA A 970 -34.97 7.42 7.24
CA ALA A 970 -35.46 8.60 7.94
C ALA A 970 -34.79 9.89 7.45
N LEU A 971 -33.46 9.90 7.32
CA LEU A 971 -32.70 11.04 6.80
C LEU A 971 -33.05 11.37 5.33
N ARG A 972 -33.26 10.32 4.53
CA ARG A 972 -33.73 10.45 3.14
C ARG A 972 -35.10 11.09 3.05
N LEU A 973 -36.06 10.62 3.84
CA LEU A 973 -37.41 11.18 3.89
C LEU A 973 -37.38 12.63 4.37
N ALA A 974 -36.58 12.90 5.41
CA ALA A 974 -36.42 14.23 5.96
C ALA A 974 -35.83 15.23 4.95
N SER A 975 -34.78 14.84 4.24
CA SER A 975 -34.16 15.65 3.19
C SER A 975 -35.10 15.88 2.01
N THR A 976 -35.92 14.89 1.66
CA THR A 976 -36.92 15.02 0.59
C THR A 976 -37.99 16.06 0.96
N HIS A 977 -38.50 16.05 2.20
CA HIS A 977 -39.45 17.06 2.65
C HIS A 977 -38.86 18.48 2.64
N VAL A 978 -37.60 18.64 3.05
CA VAL A 978 -36.91 19.95 3.01
C VAL A 978 -36.78 20.46 1.58
N LEU A 979 -36.38 19.61 0.63
CA LEU A 979 -36.29 19.98 -0.79
C LEU A 979 -37.63 20.43 -1.39
N MET A 980 -38.74 19.93 -0.84
CA MET A 980 -40.10 20.34 -1.22
C MET A 980 -40.60 21.59 -0.47
N GLY A 981 -39.77 22.25 0.32
CA GLY A 981 -40.14 23.39 1.16
C GLY A 981 -40.94 23.02 2.42
N GLN A 982 -41.03 21.74 2.76
CA GLN A 982 -41.76 21.21 3.92
C GLN A 982 -40.84 20.96 5.11
N ASN A 983 -40.06 21.97 5.52
CA ASN A 983 -39.01 21.84 6.52
C ASN A 983 -39.48 21.18 7.82
N GLN A 984 -40.67 21.56 8.32
CA GLN A 984 -41.21 21.00 9.57
C GLN A 984 -41.43 19.48 9.50
N LYS A 985 -41.89 18.95 8.36
CA LYS A 985 -42.07 17.50 8.21
C LYS A 985 -40.73 16.77 8.22
N GLY A 986 -39.70 17.36 7.62
CA GLY A 986 -38.36 16.78 7.65
C GLY A 986 -37.76 16.76 9.05
N VAL A 987 -38.00 17.82 9.81
CA VAL A 987 -37.64 17.91 11.23
C VAL A 987 -38.31 16.81 12.04
N ASP A 988 -39.64 16.64 11.90
CA ASP A 988 -40.42 15.67 12.67
C ASP A 988 -39.95 14.22 12.44
N VAL A 989 -39.50 13.90 11.22
CA VAL A 989 -38.96 12.57 10.87
C VAL A 989 -37.65 12.31 11.60
N LEU A 990 -36.70 13.25 11.57
CA LEU A 990 -35.39 13.05 12.18
C LEU A 990 -35.43 13.11 13.71
N ILE A 991 -36.29 13.94 14.31
CA ILE A 991 -36.51 13.94 15.76
C ILE A 991 -36.88 12.54 16.25
N LYS A 992 -37.82 11.88 15.57
CA LYS A 992 -38.24 10.50 15.93
C LYS A 992 -37.12 9.48 15.76
N SER A 993 -36.19 9.72 14.84
CA SER A 993 -35.06 8.82 14.57
C SER A 993 -33.94 9.00 15.61
N ILE A 994 -33.57 10.23 15.96
CA ILE A 994 -32.57 10.48 17.01
C ILE A 994 -33.11 10.16 18.42
N ALA A 995 -34.44 10.06 18.59
CA ALA A 995 -35.06 9.62 19.83
C ALA A 995 -34.83 8.12 20.13
N GLN A 996 -34.42 7.32 19.14
CA GLN A 996 -34.22 5.88 19.30
C GLN A 996 -33.01 5.56 20.21
N PRO A 997 -33.08 4.54 21.09
CA PRO A 997 -31.96 4.16 21.97
C PRO A 997 -30.69 3.74 21.23
N GLU A 998 -30.86 3.07 20.08
CA GLU A 998 -29.82 2.46 19.23
C GLU A 998 -29.05 3.48 18.37
N VAL A 999 -29.38 4.79 18.44
CA VAL A 999 -28.75 5.79 17.57
C VAL A 999 -27.24 5.88 17.84
N ASN A 1000 -26.41 5.73 16.80
CA ASN A 1000 -24.95 5.81 16.91
C ASN A 1000 -24.44 7.24 16.73
N MET A 1001 -23.14 7.46 17.01
CA MET A 1001 -22.49 8.77 16.92
C MET A 1001 -22.62 9.39 15.53
N THR A 1002 -22.36 8.61 14.48
CA THR A 1002 -22.45 9.06 13.08
C THR A 1002 -23.84 9.59 12.74
N ASN A 1003 -24.90 8.90 13.19
CA ASN A 1003 -26.27 9.32 12.96
C ASN A 1003 -26.63 10.62 13.70
N LEU A 1004 -26.12 10.80 14.92
CA LEU A 1004 -26.32 12.05 15.68
C LEU A 1004 -25.63 13.23 15.01
N LEU A 1005 -24.41 13.04 14.50
CA LEU A 1005 -23.69 14.06 13.72
C LEU A 1005 -24.44 14.44 12.44
N LEU A 1006 -24.94 13.44 11.70
CA LEU A 1006 -25.73 13.67 10.48
C LEU A 1006 -27.05 14.41 10.78
N ALA A 1007 -27.72 14.09 11.88
CA ALA A 1007 -28.90 14.81 12.32
C ALA A 1007 -28.59 16.26 12.71
N ALA A 1008 -27.49 16.48 13.44
CA ALA A 1008 -27.02 17.82 13.79
C ALA A 1008 -26.70 18.64 12.53
N GLU A 1009 -25.99 18.08 11.55
CA GLU A 1009 -25.72 18.78 10.28
C GLU A 1009 -27.03 19.12 9.54
N PHE A 1010 -27.99 18.19 9.52
CA PHE A 1010 -29.30 18.42 8.92
C PHE A 1010 -30.03 19.61 9.57
N PHE A 1011 -30.13 19.65 10.90
CA PHE A 1011 -30.82 20.71 11.63
C PHE A 1011 -30.10 22.06 11.47
N ASN A 1012 -28.76 22.06 11.48
CA ASN A 1012 -27.97 23.24 11.24
C ASN A 1012 -28.23 23.84 9.85
N ARG A 1013 -28.27 23.00 8.81
CA ARG A 1013 -28.50 23.43 7.43
C ARG A 1013 -29.84 24.14 7.22
N ILE A 1014 -30.89 23.70 7.93
CA ILE A 1014 -32.23 24.29 7.81
C ILE A 1014 -32.49 25.40 8.83
N GLY A 1015 -31.49 25.75 9.66
CA GLY A 1015 -31.61 26.77 10.70
C GLY A 1015 -32.44 26.36 11.92
N ASP A 1016 -32.70 25.07 12.13
CA ASP A 1016 -33.46 24.57 13.28
C ASP A 1016 -32.55 24.43 14.51
N SER A 1017 -32.33 25.57 15.18
CA SER A 1017 -31.42 25.67 16.33
C SER A 1017 -31.88 24.81 17.52
N LYS A 1018 -33.19 24.58 17.68
CA LYS A 1018 -33.75 23.82 18.81
C LYS A 1018 -33.41 22.33 18.70
N ASN A 1019 -33.62 21.75 17.52
CA ASN A 1019 -33.37 20.33 17.32
C ASN A 1019 -31.89 20.02 17.05
N LEU A 1020 -31.14 21.01 16.53
CA LEU A 1020 -29.69 20.99 16.53
C LEU A 1020 -29.12 20.82 17.94
N GLU A 1021 -29.59 21.63 18.89
CA GLU A 1021 -29.18 21.52 20.30
C GLU A 1021 -29.52 20.13 20.86
N ALA A 1022 -30.73 19.61 20.60
CA ALA A 1022 -31.14 18.28 21.07
C ALA A 1022 -30.26 17.13 20.54
N ALA A 1023 -29.83 17.21 19.27
CA ALA A 1023 -28.92 16.24 18.68
C ALA A 1023 -27.51 16.32 19.30
N LEU A 1024 -27.01 17.54 19.52
CA LEU A 1024 -25.69 17.77 20.13
C LEU A 1024 -25.65 17.36 21.61
N VAL A 1025 -26.72 17.56 22.38
CA VAL A 1025 -26.83 17.05 23.75
C VAL A 1025 -26.65 15.54 23.77
N LYS A 1026 -27.41 14.80 22.96
CA LYS A 1026 -27.28 13.33 22.85
C LYS A 1026 -25.89 12.90 22.39
N LEU A 1027 -25.26 13.66 21.50
CA LEU A 1027 -23.89 13.41 21.06
C LEU A 1027 -22.91 13.53 22.23
N THR A 1028 -23.04 14.59 23.04
CA THR A 1028 -22.18 14.80 24.22
C THR A 1028 -22.43 13.79 25.35
N GLU A 1029 -23.62 13.20 25.43
CA GLU A 1029 -23.90 12.08 26.34
C GLU A 1029 -23.19 10.79 25.92
N LYS A 1030 -23.08 10.54 24.61
CA LYS A 1030 -22.36 9.37 24.08
C LYS A 1030 -20.85 9.56 24.04
N VAL A 1031 -20.38 10.79 23.87
CA VAL A 1031 -18.95 11.11 23.77
C VAL A 1031 -18.61 12.24 24.76
N PRO A 1032 -18.63 11.96 26.07
CA PRO A 1032 -18.45 12.99 27.10
C PRO A 1032 -17.06 13.61 27.10
N ASP A 1033 -16.06 12.94 26.52
CA ASP A 1033 -14.65 13.36 26.53
C ASP A 1033 -14.21 14.12 25.27
N SER A 1034 -15.09 14.29 24.26
CA SER A 1034 -14.74 15.05 23.05
C SER A 1034 -14.98 16.55 23.23
N PRO A 1035 -13.93 17.40 23.16
CA PRO A 1035 -14.09 18.84 23.37
C PRO A 1035 -14.89 19.51 22.24
N GLU A 1036 -14.82 19.01 20.99
CA GLU A 1036 -15.57 19.55 19.85
C GLU A 1036 -17.09 19.45 20.04
N GLY A 1037 -17.59 18.31 20.55
CA GLY A 1037 -19.03 18.12 20.78
C GLY A 1037 -19.59 19.14 21.77
N TRP A 1038 -18.84 19.40 22.86
CA TRP A 1038 -19.20 20.42 23.84
C TRP A 1038 -19.04 21.84 23.29
N PHE A 1039 -18.03 22.10 22.46
CA PHE A 1039 -17.82 23.40 21.83
C PHE A 1039 -18.95 23.74 20.85
N ASP A 1040 -19.36 22.80 20.00
CA ASP A 1040 -20.45 23.02 19.05
C ASP A 1040 -21.78 23.19 19.77
N LEU A 1041 -22.05 22.40 20.83
CA LEU A 1041 -23.21 22.59 21.69
C LEU A 1041 -23.22 23.98 22.35
N ALA A 1042 -22.09 24.41 22.90
CA ALA A 1042 -21.96 25.72 23.51
C ALA A 1042 -22.14 26.85 22.48
N GLY A 1043 -21.66 26.67 21.26
CA GLY A 1043 -21.85 27.61 20.16
C GLY A 1043 -23.31 27.78 19.79
N VAL A 1044 -24.08 26.70 19.75
CA VAL A 1044 -25.53 26.73 19.49
C VAL A 1044 -26.28 27.41 20.64
N GLN A 1045 -25.93 27.10 21.89
CA GLN A 1045 -26.51 27.74 23.06
C GLN A 1045 -26.19 29.25 23.12
N ALA A 1046 -24.95 29.63 22.78
CA ALA A 1046 -24.51 31.03 22.75
C ALA A 1046 -25.17 31.84 21.63
N SER A 1047 -25.50 31.19 20.50
CA SER A 1047 -26.22 31.80 19.38
C SER A 1047 -27.63 32.27 19.76
N ASN A 1048 -28.20 31.68 20.82
CA ASN A 1048 -29.44 32.13 21.43
C ASN A 1048 -29.10 33.09 22.58
N GLY A 1049 -28.84 34.37 22.25
CA GLY A 1049 -28.21 35.39 23.12
C GLY A 1049 -28.82 35.65 24.52
N SER A 1050 -29.91 34.98 24.89
CA SER A 1050 -30.47 34.96 26.26
C SER A 1050 -29.86 33.88 27.18
N ARG A 1051 -29.05 32.95 26.64
CA ARG A 1051 -28.51 31.77 27.35
C ARG A 1051 -26.99 31.82 27.55
N ALA A 1052 -26.39 33.02 27.61
CA ALA A 1052 -24.94 33.18 27.73
C ALA A 1052 -24.33 32.44 28.96
N GLN A 1053 -25.01 32.45 30.11
CA GLN A 1053 -24.54 31.76 31.32
C GLN A 1053 -24.53 30.23 31.17
N GLU A 1054 -25.53 29.67 30.49
CA GLU A 1054 -25.63 28.24 30.23
C GLU A 1054 -24.62 27.80 29.18
N ALA A 1055 -24.49 28.59 28.10
CA ALA A 1055 -23.48 28.39 27.08
C ALA A 1055 -22.07 28.44 27.68
N TRP A 1056 -21.82 29.29 28.68
CA TRP A 1056 -20.57 29.29 29.43
C TRP A 1056 -20.34 27.98 30.19
N GLY A 1057 -21.36 27.43 30.87
CA GLY A 1057 -21.21 26.15 31.57
C GLY A 1057 -20.78 25.02 30.63
N THR A 1058 -21.39 24.94 29.45
CA THR A 1058 -21.03 23.98 28.39
C THR A 1058 -19.65 24.28 27.79
N LEU A 1059 -19.35 25.55 27.53
CA LEU A 1059 -18.08 25.99 26.96
C LEU A 1059 -16.90 25.74 27.91
N ALA A 1060 -17.08 25.98 29.21
CA ALA A 1060 -16.06 25.74 30.22
C ALA A 1060 -15.65 24.27 30.26
N LYS A 1061 -16.61 23.35 30.06
CA LYS A 1061 -16.32 21.92 29.91
C LYS A 1061 -15.55 21.62 28.63
N ALA A 1062 -15.94 22.20 27.49
CA ALA A 1062 -15.21 22.06 26.23
C ALA A 1062 -13.75 22.55 26.34
N LEU A 1063 -13.56 23.72 26.97
CA LEU A 1063 -12.25 24.34 27.17
C LEU A 1063 -11.38 23.58 28.18
N ALA A 1064 -11.98 22.99 29.22
CA ALA A 1064 -11.24 22.13 30.15
C ALA A 1064 -10.73 20.85 29.47
N LEU A 1065 -11.59 20.20 28.66
CA LEU A 1065 -11.21 19.02 27.87
C LEU A 1065 -10.16 19.37 26.81
N ASP A 1066 -10.30 20.52 26.15
CA ASP A 1066 -9.30 21.02 25.19
C ASP A 1066 -7.95 21.32 25.87
N LYS A 1067 -7.96 21.92 27.05
CA LYS A 1067 -6.74 22.17 27.83
C LYS A 1067 -6.04 20.87 28.22
N GLN A 1068 -6.81 19.86 28.65
CA GLN A 1068 -6.28 18.54 28.95
C GLN A 1068 -5.66 17.88 27.71
N ARG A 1069 -6.31 18.01 26.55
CA ARG A 1069 -5.79 17.53 25.27
C ARG A 1069 -4.53 18.27 24.81
N ARG A 1070 -4.52 19.61 24.91
CA ARG A 1070 -3.36 20.43 24.52
C ARG A 1070 -2.15 20.24 25.43
N ALA A 1071 -2.35 19.78 26.67
CA ALA A 1071 -1.27 19.38 27.55
C ALA A 1071 -0.48 18.15 27.04
N THR A 1072 -1.10 17.31 26.21
CA THR A 1072 -0.48 16.11 25.61
C THR A 1072 -0.30 16.21 24.09
N ASN A 1073 -0.92 17.20 23.44
CA ASN A 1073 -0.81 17.46 22.01
C ASN A 1073 -0.72 18.97 21.72
N ALA A 1074 0.50 19.48 21.60
CA ALA A 1074 0.76 20.91 21.39
C ALA A 1074 0.27 21.47 20.05
N THR A 1075 -0.03 20.60 19.07
CA THR A 1075 -0.58 20.99 17.75
C THR A 1075 -2.10 20.85 17.67
N ALA A 1076 -2.75 20.39 18.75
CA ALA A 1076 -4.21 20.34 18.80
C ALA A 1076 -4.81 21.75 18.72
N ASP A 1077 -5.89 21.86 17.94
CA ASP A 1077 -6.63 23.10 17.72
C ASP A 1077 -7.00 23.78 19.04
N ASN A 1078 -6.68 25.07 19.18
CA ASN A 1078 -6.90 25.82 20.40
C ASN A 1078 -8.33 26.34 20.43
N LEU A 1079 -9.22 25.62 21.12
CA LEU A 1079 -10.62 26.01 21.20
C LEU A 1079 -10.80 27.37 21.87
N TYR A 1080 -9.92 27.75 22.81
CA TYR A 1080 -9.99 29.09 23.42
C TYR A 1080 -9.73 30.20 22.40
N GLU A 1081 -8.76 30.04 21.50
CA GLU A 1081 -8.52 30.99 20.40
C GLU A 1081 -9.70 31.06 19.42
N ARG A 1082 -10.29 29.90 19.11
CA ARG A 1082 -11.54 29.86 18.32
C ARG A 1082 -12.67 30.59 19.00
N VAL A 1083 -12.83 30.46 20.32
CA VAL A 1083 -13.80 31.25 21.08
C VAL A 1083 -13.54 32.74 20.93
N GLN A 1084 -12.28 33.22 20.88
CA GLN A 1084 -12.00 34.65 20.71
C GLN A 1084 -12.48 35.19 19.36
N ALA A 1085 -12.32 34.40 18.29
CA ALA A 1085 -12.67 34.80 16.93
C ALA A 1085 -14.14 34.52 16.54
N ASP A 1086 -14.82 33.60 17.23
CA ASP A 1086 -16.16 33.15 16.85
C ASP A 1086 -17.25 34.13 17.35
N PRO A 1087 -18.04 34.73 16.43
CA PRO A 1087 -19.03 35.75 16.79
C PRO A 1087 -20.15 35.21 17.69
N ARG A 1088 -20.42 33.89 17.70
CA ARG A 1088 -21.48 33.27 18.52
C ARG A 1088 -21.23 33.45 20.01
N PHE A 1089 -19.97 33.55 20.44
CA PHE A 1089 -19.59 33.65 21.86
C PHE A 1089 -19.45 35.10 22.36
N THR A 1090 -19.91 36.10 21.61
CA THR A 1090 -19.74 37.52 21.97
C THR A 1090 -20.25 37.86 23.37
N ASP A 1091 -21.43 37.36 23.75
CA ASP A 1091 -21.99 37.62 25.08
C ASP A 1091 -21.36 36.74 26.17
N VAL A 1092 -20.92 35.52 25.83
CA VAL A 1092 -20.17 34.65 26.74
C VAL A 1092 -18.83 35.29 27.14
N ARG A 1093 -18.13 35.93 26.19
CA ARG A 1093 -16.87 36.66 26.47
C ARG A 1093 -17.04 37.87 27.41
N ARG A 1094 -18.28 38.37 27.60
CA ARG A 1094 -18.56 39.48 28.51
C ARG A 1094 -18.72 39.03 29.96
N LEU A 1095 -18.95 37.73 30.18
CA LEU A 1095 -19.16 37.16 31.52
C LEU A 1095 -17.89 37.25 32.38
N PRO A 1096 -18.01 37.62 33.67
CA PRO A 1096 -16.89 37.62 34.61
C PRO A 1096 -16.16 36.27 34.69
N GLU A 1097 -16.90 35.18 34.60
CA GLU A 1097 -16.41 33.80 34.72
C GLU A 1097 -15.54 33.40 33.52
N PHE A 1098 -15.91 33.82 32.30
CA PHE A 1098 -15.07 33.63 31.12
C PHE A 1098 -13.76 34.42 31.25
N LYS A 1099 -13.83 35.66 31.72
CA LYS A 1099 -12.64 36.51 31.93
C LYS A 1099 -11.71 36.00 33.03
N ALA A 1100 -12.24 35.26 34.00
CA ALA A 1100 -11.49 34.63 35.07
C ALA A 1100 -10.91 33.26 34.67
N TRP A 1101 -11.38 32.66 33.57
CA TRP A 1101 -10.89 31.37 33.09
C TRP A 1101 -9.51 31.51 32.46
N GLN A 1102 -8.55 30.72 32.94
CA GLN A 1102 -7.18 30.77 32.45
C GLN A 1102 -6.94 29.71 31.35
N PRO A 1103 -6.60 30.14 30.11
CA PRO A 1103 -6.36 29.25 28.98
C PRO A 1103 -5.27 28.20 29.13
#